data_AF-A0AAE3VD09-F1
#
_entry.id   AF-A0AAE3VD09-F1
#
_cell.length_a   1.000
_cell.length_b   1.000
_cell.length_c   1.000
_cell.angle_alpha   90.00
_cell.angle_beta   90.00
_cell.angle_gamma   90.00
#
_symmetry.space_group_name_H-M   'P 1'
#
loop_
_entity.id
_entity.type
_entity.pdbx_description
1 polymer ?
#
loop_
_entity_poly.entity_id
_entity_poly.type
_entity_poly.pdbx_seq_one_letter_code
_entity_poly.pdbx_strand_id
1 'polypeptide(L)'
;MMDQRLTALAKQKAFELGADLVGVGNIERWSAAPPLMSPLGIMPDGRAVLVCAIHHTDAMIEVGGEGSPHEQGTYSYQYFMNSHLDVISYTMSKFFEDMGYRAVPITASNIWRYREYKDLKATFAPDMSHIYASVAAGLTELGFSGLAMSPEFGPRNRFVSIITDAPLVPDPLLPGGTLCDNCGQCKKHCATEAFTKEVQGEVAIEIEGHKYSRCDKNLWRCAWSEHFGLDCEADIPEKVDEPVILDKIKELGMRGGTMGCCLKFCLPRDKRSWDKEYSSAPIRKKGAVPARPNPDRGVQESILSNALSNGADIVSVQSAADWAAMGYDLKPLLPDVKSIVLFAVKTPAPAPAGGTGEKLTGLSHSTGYVMNKCAFYTAAALEKLGYSGAPYFMGGLKQDPGKTAIENVKKVWTAAVNDPSAALGFTLTSAELTPTERRSVYGAKPAALNSKDTIRKLALELGADVVGFSSAKRLTDAINSVRGALDGERILNARETGSLWLNSLAEITESQRQVHVPADYLASAKSVIVLGVRIPKESSDCLGRHGAEAIGPYAFAQHQSHRTLGNAILTLNKVLQGWGMTCVAVNDLANTGSVISNPRGAFPNIFANRVAALCAGLGTITKGGFVNNPQFGTNLRYVAIITDAELPEDALADIHGLRSKCEGCDRCLTHCTVKAYKGEAAVQVDGHRLKFGIVEQARCDWALRYGLIADEGQKWTGSKTDVQPPETITKEALAEALAKRDPILRIRPCVAEMCAMACPYTRSQVD
;
A
#
# COMPACT_ATOMS: atom_id res chain seq x y z
N MET A 1 -14.84 23.96 -19.82
CA MET A 1 -13.69 24.85 -19.54
C MET A 1 -12.76 24.14 -18.56
N MET A 2 -11.44 24.34 -18.68
CA MET A 2 -10.46 23.88 -17.69
C MET A 2 -10.45 24.86 -16.49
N ASP A 3 -10.13 24.36 -15.30
CA ASP A 3 -10.16 25.12 -14.04
C ASP A 3 -8.75 25.23 -13.42
N GLN A 4 -8.17 26.41 -13.53
CA GLN A 4 -6.84 26.71 -12.98
C GLN A 4 -6.81 26.66 -11.45
N ARG A 5 -7.89 27.07 -10.78
CA ARG A 5 -7.95 27.08 -9.31
C ARG A 5 -8.01 25.65 -8.77
N LEU A 6 -8.87 24.81 -9.35
CA LEU A 6 -8.93 23.39 -9.01
C LEU A 6 -7.58 22.70 -9.24
N THR A 7 -6.92 23.01 -10.36
CA THR A 7 -5.58 22.47 -10.67
C THR A 7 -4.56 22.89 -9.61
N ALA A 8 -4.55 24.17 -9.21
CA ALA A 8 -3.65 24.66 -8.16
C ALA A 8 -3.91 23.98 -6.80
N LEU A 9 -5.18 23.79 -6.41
CA LEU A 9 -5.55 23.09 -5.18
C LEU A 9 -5.11 21.61 -5.20
N ALA A 10 -5.30 20.93 -6.33
CA ALA A 10 -4.87 19.54 -6.49
C ALA A 10 -3.34 19.39 -6.38
N LYS A 11 -2.59 20.27 -7.04
CA LYS A 11 -1.12 20.30 -6.94
C LYS A 11 -0.65 20.62 -5.52
N GLN A 12 -1.21 21.65 -4.89
CA GLN A 12 -0.91 22.00 -3.51
C GLN A 12 -1.14 20.81 -2.58
N LYS A 13 -2.28 20.13 -2.69
CA LYS A 13 -2.59 18.97 -1.86
C LYS A 13 -1.58 17.84 -2.06
N ALA A 14 -1.17 17.56 -3.29
CA ALA A 14 -0.16 16.54 -3.56
C ALA A 14 1.22 16.90 -2.95
N PHE A 15 1.64 18.16 -3.00
CA PHE A 15 2.87 18.62 -2.33
C PHE A 15 2.77 18.52 -0.80
N GLU A 16 1.63 18.89 -0.21
CA GLU A 16 1.39 18.73 1.24
C GLU A 16 1.45 17.26 1.69
N LEU A 17 1.10 16.34 0.80
CA LEU A 17 1.21 14.90 1.07
C LEU A 17 2.63 14.36 0.94
N GLY A 18 3.58 15.14 0.40
CA GLY A 18 5.00 14.79 0.31
C GLY A 18 5.51 14.48 -1.10
N ALA A 19 4.76 14.79 -2.15
CA ALA A 19 5.28 14.75 -3.51
C ALA A 19 6.41 15.78 -3.71
N ASP A 20 7.40 15.44 -4.52
CA ASP A 20 8.47 16.35 -4.96
C ASP A 20 8.17 16.97 -6.33
N LEU A 21 7.45 16.25 -7.19
CA LEU A 21 7.00 16.73 -8.50
C LEU A 21 5.51 16.39 -8.71
N VAL A 22 4.76 17.29 -9.34
CA VAL A 22 3.35 17.09 -9.68
C VAL A 22 3.06 17.66 -11.06
N GLY A 23 2.53 16.83 -11.96
CA GLY A 23 2.21 17.19 -13.34
C GLY A 23 0.81 16.72 -13.74
N VAL A 24 0.25 17.35 -14.77
CA VAL A 24 -1.08 17.04 -15.31
C VAL A 24 -0.97 16.76 -16.81
N GLY A 25 -1.50 15.62 -17.24
CA GLY A 25 -1.77 15.34 -18.66
C GLY A 25 -3.26 15.40 -18.96
N ASN A 26 -3.64 16.02 -20.07
CA ASN A 26 -5.01 15.92 -20.62
C ASN A 26 -5.22 14.55 -21.28
N ILE A 27 -6.47 14.08 -21.29
CA ILE A 27 -6.77 12.71 -21.68
C ILE A 27 -6.40 12.37 -23.13
N GLU A 28 -6.39 13.36 -24.03
CA GLU A 28 -6.06 13.18 -25.45
C GLU A 28 -4.63 12.68 -25.68
N ARG A 29 -3.71 12.90 -24.72
CA ARG A 29 -2.33 12.40 -24.76
C ARG A 29 -2.23 10.86 -24.70
N TRP A 30 -3.33 10.18 -24.35
CA TRP A 30 -3.43 8.72 -24.36
C TRP A 30 -4.23 8.16 -25.54
N SER A 31 -4.56 8.97 -26.55
CA SER A 31 -5.33 8.53 -27.74
C SER A 31 -4.73 7.33 -28.48
N ALA A 32 -3.40 7.19 -28.48
CA ALA A 32 -2.69 6.05 -29.07
C ALA A 32 -2.39 4.91 -28.08
N ALA A 33 -2.74 5.05 -26.80
CA ALA A 33 -2.48 4.02 -25.81
C ALA A 33 -3.43 2.82 -26.02
N PRO A 34 -2.94 1.57 -25.91
CA PRO A 34 -3.81 0.40 -26.04
C PRO A 34 -4.89 0.44 -24.93
N PRO A 35 -6.17 0.12 -25.22
CA PRO A 35 -7.26 0.22 -24.24
C PRO A 35 -6.96 -0.48 -22.92
N LEU A 36 -6.29 -1.65 -22.97
CA LEU A 36 -5.91 -2.45 -21.80
C LEU A 36 -4.88 -1.77 -20.87
N MET A 37 -4.22 -0.70 -21.31
CA MET A 37 -3.25 0.08 -20.52
C MET A 37 -3.53 1.60 -20.55
N SER A 38 -4.73 2.00 -20.98
CA SER A 38 -5.10 3.40 -21.20
C SER A 38 -5.98 3.92 -20.06
N PRO A 39 -5.82 5.18 -19.59
CA PRO A 39 -6.75 5.78 -18.65
C PRO A 39 -8.19 5.80 -19.19
N LEU A 40 -8.38 5.96 -20.50
CA LEU A 40 -9.70 5.86 -21.16
C LEU A 40 -10.26 4.44 -21.16
N GLY A 41 -9.39 3.43 -21.10
CA GLY A 41 -9.83 2.05 -20.91
C GLY A 41 -10.38 1.81 -19.50
N ILE A 42 -9.83 2.51 -18.49
CA ILE A 42 -10.25 2.38 -17.08
C ILE A 42 -11.48 3.25 -16.80
N MET A 43 -11.44 4.52 -17.20
CA MET A 43 -12.48 5.51 -16.97
C MET A 43 -12.74 6.27 -18.29
N PRO A 44 -13.71 5.83 -19.12
CA PRO A 44 -13.94 6.39 -20.46
C PRO A 44 -14.25 7.89 -20.49
N ASP A 45 -14.88 8.40 -19.43
CA ASP A 45 -15.21 9.82 -19.29
C ASP A 45 -14.08 10.64 -18.62
N GLY A 46 -12.92 10.03 -18.38
CA GLY A 46 -11.77 10.71 -17.79
C GLY A 46 -11.34 11.91 -18.64
N ARG A 47 -10.91 12.99 -17.99
CA ARG A 47 -10.52 14.25 -18.65
C ARG A 47 -9.06 14.61 -18.41
N ALA A 48 -8.48 14.15 -17.32
CA ALA A 48 -7.08 14.39 -16.99
C ALA A 48 -6.48 13.23 -16.18
N VAL A 49 -5.16 13.17 -16.17
CA VAL A 49 -4.36 12.34 -15.27
C VAL A 49 -3.42 13.23 -14.48
N LEU A 50 -3.58 13.26 -13.15
CA LEU A 50 -2.62 13.87 -12.24
C LEU A 50 -1.52 12.85 -11.93
N VAL A 51 -0.26 13.25 -12.07
CA VAL A 51 0.91 12.41 -11.78
C VAL A 51 1.72 13.04 -10.67
N CYS A 52 2.01 12.27 -9.63
CA CYS A 52 2.85 12.68 -8.50
C CYS A 52 4.13 11.86 -8.49
N ALA A 53 5.25 12.48 -8.14
CA ALA A 53 6.53 11.81 -7.98
C ALA A 53 7.16 12.09 -6.62
N ILE A 54 7.97 11.13 -6.15
CA ILE A 54 8.88 11.29 -5.01
C ILE A 54 10.29 10.95 -5.50
N HIS A 55 11.25 11.78 -5.11
CA HIS A 55 12.67 11.63 -5.41
C HIS A 55 13.32 10.62 -4.45
N HIS A 56 14.03 9.61 -4.97
CA HIS A 56 14.94 8.81 -4.14
C HIS A 56 16.05 9.73 -3.66
N THR A 57 16.39 9.72 -2.38
CA THR A 57 17.57 10.50 -1.98
C THR A 57 18.79 9.99 -2.75
N ASP A 58 19.68 10.88 -3.17
CA ASP A 58 20.85 10.55 -3.96
C ASP A 58 21.71 9.50 -3.27
N ALA A 59 21.85 9.62 -1.94
CA ALA A 59 22.57 8.65 -1.14
C ALA A 59 21.94 7.24 -1.21
N MET A 60 20.61 7.11 -1.33
CA MET A 60 19.96 5.80 -1.53
C MET A 60 20.50 5.09 -2.77
N ILE A 61 20.77 5.85 -3.82
CA ILE A 61 21.19 5.34 -5.13
C ILE A 61 22.70 5.20 -5.22
N GLU A 62 23.44 6.17 -4.68
CA GLU A 62 24.89 6.24 -4.79
C GLU A 62 25.58 5.19 -3.93
N VAL A 63 25.10 4.94 -2.71
CA VAL A 63 25.71 3.95 -1.79
C VAL A 63 25.04 2.57 -1.84
N GLY A 64 23.80 2.48 -2.37
CA GLY A 64 23.09 1.20 -2.52
C GLY A 64 23.69 0.34 -3.63
N GLY A 65 23.73 -0.98 -3.47
CA GLY A 65 24.21 -1.91 -4.50
C GLY A 65 25.71 -1.83 -4.80
N GLU A 66 26.50 -1.28 -3.87
CA GLU A 66 27.97 -1.34 -3.94
C GLU A 66 28.46 -2.79 -3.72
N GLY A 67 29.50 -3.19 -4.45
CA GLY A 67 30.02 -4.57 -4.46
C GLY A 67 29.14 -5.55 -5.25
N SER A 68 27.84 -5.57 -5.00
CA SER A 68 26.86 -6.41 -5.72
C SER A 68 25.50 -5.73 -5.78
N PRO A 69 24.74 -5.84 -6.90
CA PRO A 69 23.35 -5.38 -6.95
C PRO A 69 22.43 -6.02 -5.90
N HIS A 70 22.79 -7.19 -5.35
CA HIS A 70 22.04 -7.82 -4.25
C HIS A 70 22.21 -7.11 -2.90
N GLU A 71 23.26 -6.29 -2.74
CA GLU A 71 23.53 -5.49 -1.54
C GLU A 71 22.78 -4.14 -1.61
N GLN A 72 21.44 -4.21 -1.73
CA GLN A 72 20.59 -3.03 -1.95
C GLN A 72 20.81 -1.91 -0.93
N GLY A 73 21.13 -2.24 0.33
CA GLY A 73 21.36 -1.23 1.38
C GLY A 73 20.19 -0.27 1.50
N THR A 74 20.46 1.03 1.55
CA THR A 74 19.45 2.08 1.66
C THR A 74 18.51 2.18 0.44
N TYR A 75 18.89 1.71 -0.75
CA TYR A 75 17.97 1.66 -1.92
C TYR A 75 16.67 0.89 -1.64
N SER A 76 16.72 -0.09 -0.72
CA SER A 76 15.55 -0.86 -0.30
C SER A 76 14.40 0.00 0.26
N TYR A 77 14.65 1.27 0.66
CA TYR A 77 13.58 2.23 0.99
C TYR A 77 12.62 2.52 -0.17
N GLN A 78 12.98 2.16 -1.40
CA GLN A 78 12.05 2.22 -2.52
C GLN A 78 10.71 1.49 -2.23
N TYR A 79 10.71 0.41 -1.44
CA TYR A 79 9.48 -0.27 -1.04
C TYR A 79 8.59 0.59 -0.13
N PHE A 80 9.20 1.38 0.75
CA PHE A 80 8.49 2.38 1.53
C PHE A 80 7.98 3.52 0.63
N MET A 81 8.80 4.03 -0.29
CA MET A 81 8.37 5.08 -1.23
C MET A 81 7.10 4.65 -1.98
N ASN A 82 6.99 3.38 -2.39
CA ASN A 82 5.75 2.86 -2.99
C ASN A 82 4.56 2.95 -2.06
N SER A 83 4.72 2.56 -0.79
CA SER A 83 3.65 2.64 0.21
C SER A 83 3.24 4.09 0.49
N HIS A 84 4.18 5.04 0.38
CA HIS A 84 3.87 6.46 0.53
C HIS A 84 3.19 7.04 -0.71
N LEU A 85 3.64 6.68 -1.92
CA LEU A 85 2.95 7.02 -3.16
C LEU A 85 1.53 6.46 -3.23
N ASP A 86 1.31 5.24 -2.72
CA ASP A 86 -0.02 4.65 -2.54
C ASP A 86 -0.91 5.53 -1.63
N VAL A 87 -0.37 6.06 -0.52
CA VAL A 87 -1.09 7.04 0.31
C VAL A 87 -1.42 8.31 -0.48
N ILE A 88 -0.49 8.82 -1.29
CA ILE A 88 -0.71 10.02 -2.11
C ILE A 88 -1.84 9.78 -3.11
N SER A 89 -1.76 8.74 -3.94
CA SER A 89 -2.75 8.51 -5.00
C SER A 89 -4.15 8.27 -4.44
N TYR A 90 -4.25 7.46 -3.39
CA TYR A 90 -5.50 7.19 -2.71
C TYR A 90 -6.11 8.44 -2.06
N THR A 91 -5.31 9.25 -1.37
CA THR A 91 -5.79 10.50 -0.75
C THR A 91 -6.19 11.53 -1.80
N MET A 92 -5.46 11.61 -2.92
CA MET A 92 -5.82 12.50 -4.03
C MET A 92 -7.14 12.08 -4.70
N SER A 93 -7.42 10.78 -4.80
CA SER A 93 -8.73 10.32 -5.29
C SER A 93 -9.87 10.75 -4.37
N LYS A 94 -9.70 10.61 -3.05
CA LYS A 94 -10.68 11.10 -2.06
C LYS A 94 -10.87 12.62 -2.17
N PHE A 95 -9.79 13.36 -2.37
CA PHE A 95 -9.84 14.81 -2.59
C PHE A 95 -10.70 15.18 -3.81
N PHE A 96 -10.53 14.50 -4.95
CA PHE A 96 -11.37 14.75 -6.12
C PHE A 96 -12.84 14.40 -5.87
N GLU A 97 -13.11 13.28 -5.20
CA GLU A 97 -14.47 12.89 -4.81
C GLU A 97 -15.13 13.91 -3.88
N ASP A 98 -14.41 14.43 -2.89
CA ASP A 98 -14.90 15.48 -1.99
C ASP A 98 -15.22 16.79 -2.72
N MET A 99 -14.57 17.02 -3.87
CA MET A 99 -14.85 18.14 -4.76
C MET A 99 -15.95 17.85 -5.79
N GLY A 100 -16.59 16.67 -5.74
CA GLY A 100 -17.68 16.28 -6.63
C GLY A 100 -17.23 15.67 -7.97
N TYR A 101 -15.97 15.30 -8.11
CA TYR A 101 -15.41 14.65 -9.30
C TYR A 101 -15.19 13.17 -9.07
N ARG A 102 -15.19 12.38 -10.15
CA ARG A 102 -14.80 10.97 -10.09
C ARG A 102 -13.28 10.87 -10.22
N ALA A 103 -12.69 9.93 -9.49
CA ALA A 103 -11.27 9.64 -9.61
C ALA A 103 -10.95 8.18 -9.36
N VAL A 104 -9.98 7.67 -10.12
CA VAL A 104 -9.42 6.32 -9.97
C VAL A 104 -7.95 6.46 -9.57
N PRO A 105 -7.56 6.03 -8.36
CA PRO A 105 -6.17 6.01 -7.98
C PRO A 105 -5.50 4.74 -8.50
N ILE A 106 -4.33 4.91 -9.13
CA ILE A 106 -3.51 3.80 -9.59
C ILE A 106 -2.38 3.57 -8.59
N THR A 107 -2.22 2.32 -8.16
CA THR A 107 -1.22 1.89 -7.16
C THR A 107 0.20 1.94 -7.70
N ALA A 108 1.16 2.26 -6.83
CA ALA A 108 2.56 2.30 -7.17
C ALA A 108 3.08 0.90 -7.57
N SER A 109 3.57 0.79 -8.82
CA SER A 109 4.44 -0.30 -9.28
C SER A 109 3.88 -1.72 -9.15
N ASN A 110 2.58 -1.89 -9.39
CA ASN A 110 2.02 -3.22 -9.61
C ASN A 110 2.06 -3.61 -11.09
N ILE A 111 2.45 -4.86 -11.28
CA ILE A 111 2.33 -5.59 -12.54
C ILE A 111 1.22 -6.59 -12.33
N TRP A 112 0.17 -6.44 -13.13
CA TRP A 112 -1.02 -7.28 -13.06
C TRP A 112 -0.93 -8.43 -14.05
N ARG A 113 -0.46 -8.16 -15.27
CA ARG A 113 -0.43 -9.11 -16.38
C ARG A 113 1.02 -9.43 -16.73
N TYR A 114 1.55 -10.52 -16.18
CA TYR A 114 2.92 -10.97 -16.48
C TYR A 114 3.05 -11.46 -17.93
N ARG A 115 1.98 -12.06 -18.47
CA ARG A 115 1.90 -12.63 -19.82
C ARG A 115 1.07 -11.72 -20.72
N GLU A 116 1.16 -11.94 -22.03
CA GLU A 116 0.20 -11.34 -22.98
C GLU A 116 -1.23 -11.64 -22.55
N TYR A 117 -2.12 -10.67 -22.76
CA TYR A 117 -3.51 -10.76 -22.33
C TYR A 117 -4.43 -10.29 -23.45
N LYS A 118 -5.20 -11.22 -24.01
CA LYS A 118 -6.07 -10.97 -25.18
C LYS A 118 -5.25 -10.35 -26.32
N ASP A 119 -5.65 -9.19 -26.81
CA ASP A 119 -4.97 -8.49 -27.91
C ASP A 119 -3.77 -7.66 -27.44
N LEU A 120 -3.53 -7.54 -26.12
CA LEU A 120 -2.35 -6.86 -25.60
C LEU A 120 -1.11 -7.73 -25.74
N LYS A 121 -0.21 -7.31 -26.64
CA LYS A 121 1.09 -7.96 -26.91
C LYS A 121 2.21 -7.59 -25.94
N ALA A 122 1.89 -6.85 -24.88
CA ALA A 122 2.84 -6.49 -23.83
C ALA A 122 2.87 -7.54 -22.72
N THR A 123 4.07 -7.90 -22.27
CA THR A 123 4.29 -8.65 -21.02
C THR A 123 4.57 -7.68 -19.87
N PHE A 124 4.41 -8.15 -18.63
CA PHE A 124 4.54 -7.33 -17.41
C PHE A 124 3.71 -6.03 -17.45
N ALA A 125 2.51 -6.08 -18.03
CA ALA A 125 1.65 -4.93 -18.21
C ALA A 125 0.95 -4.51 -16.89
N PRO A 126 1.01 -3.21 -16.52
CA PRO A 126 0.18 -2.61 -15.48
C PRO A 126 -1.22 -2.25 -16.04
N ASP A 127 -2.11 -1.72 -15.18
CA ASP A 127 -3.40 -1.13 -15.64
C ASP A 127 -3.14 0.14 -16.45
N MET A 128 -2.10 0.89 -16.06
CA MET A 128 -1.59 2.07 -16.75
C MET A 128 -0.11 2.26 -16.35
N SER A 129 0.74 2.62 -17.30
CA SER A 129 2.16 2.85 -17.03
C SER A 129 2.40 4.23 -16.42
N HIS A 130 2.87 4.29 -15.17
CA HIS A 130 3.28 5.55 -14.54
C HIS A 130 4.47 6.21 -15.24
N ILE A 131 5.35 5.42 -15.89
CA ILE A 131 6.47 5.93 -16.68
C ILE A 131 5.92 6.79 -17.83
N TYR A 132 5.02 6.21 -18.64
CA TYR A 132 4.42 6.95 -19.75
C TYR A 132 3.49 8.07 -19.28
N ALA A 133 2.80 7.88 -18.15
CA ALA A 133 1.99 8.94 -17.56
C ALA A 133 2.83 10.14 -17.13
N SER A 134 4.03 9.93 -16.56
CA SER A 134 4.93 11.02 -16.20
C SER A 134 5.43 11.82 -17.41
N VAL A 135 5.63 11.16 -18.56
CA VAL A 135 5.96 11.83 -19.83
C VAL A 135 4.76 12.63 -20.32
N ALA A 136 3.58 12.00 -20.39
CA ALA A 136 2.34 12.65 -20.80
C ALA A 136 1.89 13.78 -19.86
N ALA A 137 2.39 13.82 -18.62
CA ALA A 137 2.16 14.90 -17.66
C ALA A 137 3.24 15.99 -17.69
N GLY A 138 4.20 15.92 -18.62
CA GLY A 138 5.26 16.92 -18.79
C GLY A 138 6.37 16.89 -17.72
N LEU A 139 6.42 15.85 -16.87
CA LEU A 139 7.42 15.75 -15.80
C LEU A 139 8.74 15.16 -16.28
N THR A 140 8.71 14.31 -17.30
CA THR A 140 9.86 13.48 -17.69
C THR A 140 9.95 13.28 -19.21
N GLU A 141 11.12 12.82 -19.65
CA GLU A 141 11.30 12.12 -20.92
C GLU A 141 11.72 10.66 -20.68
N LEU A 142 11.80 9.84 -21.74
CA LEU A 142 12.32 8.47 -21.66
C LEU A 142 13.83 8.42 -21.88
N GLY A 143 14.54 7.75 -20.98
CA GLY A 143 15.92 7.33 -21.21
C GLY A 143 15.99 6.09 -22.10
N PHE A 144 17.16 5.82 -22.69
CA PHE A 144 17.41 4.62 -23.50
C PHE A 144 16.98 3.32 -22.80
N SER A 145 17.15 3.23 -21.49
CA SER A 145 16.77 2.06 -20.67
C SER A 145 15.25 1.85 -20.53
N GLY A 146 14.45 2.84 -20.92
CA GLY A 146 13.01 2.91 -20.68
C GLY A 146 12.61 3.48 -19.32
N LEU A 147 13.56 3.92 -18.48
CA LEU A 147 13.23 4.67 -17.26
C LEU A 147 12.81 6.10 -17.62
N ALA A 148 11.82 6.63 -16.91
CA ALA A 148 11.44 8.04 -16.99
C ALA A 148 12.49 8.91 -16.29
N MET A 149 12.91 10.00 -16.92
CA MET A 149 13.93 10.91 -16.41
C MET A 149 13.36 12.33 -16.29
N SER A 150 13.40 12.89 -15.08
CA SER A 150 13.11 14.31 -14.83
C SER A 150 14.37 15.17 -15.03
N PRO A 151 14.25 16.45 -15.43
CA PRO A 151 15.39 17.37 -15.46
C PRO A 151 16.13 17.51 -14.12
N GLU A 152 15.42 17.42 -13.00
CA GLU A 152 15.95 17.67 -11.66
C GLU A 152 16.74 16.49 -11.10
N PHE A 153 16.17 15.29 -11.23
CA PHE A 153 16.62 14.09 -10.53
C PHE A 153 17.03 12.94 -11.47
N GLY A 154 16.96 13.14 -12.78
CA GLY A 154 17.15 12.05 -13.75
C GLY A 154 16.14 10.92 -13.49
N PRO A 155 16.56 9.64 -13.51
CA PRO A 155 15.67 8.51 -13.29
C PRO A 155 15.34 8.24 -11.82
N ARG A 156 15.90 9.02 -10.87
CA ARG A 156 15.80 8.79 -9.41
C ARG A 156 14.44 9.20 -8.85
N ASN A 157 13.35 8.83 -9.52
CA ASN A 157 11.99 9.19 -9.15
C ASN A 157 11.11 7.94 -9.13
N ARG A 158 10.11 7.95 -8.25
CA ARG A 158 9.01 7.00 -8.22
C ARG A 158 7.71 7.75 -8.43
N PHE A 159 6.77 7.15 -9.17
CA PHE A 159 5.56 7.84 -9.64
C PHE A 159 4.29 7.09 -9.25
N VAL A 160 3.20 7.85 -9.06
CA VAL A 160 1.82 7.37 -9.11
C VAL A 160 0.95 8.29 -9.95
N SER A 161 -0.22 7.78 -10.34
CA SER A 161 -1.14 8.48 -11.22
C SER A 161 -2.57 8.37 -10.72
N ILE A 162 -3.36 9.42 -10.96
CA ILE A 162 -4.77 9.52 -10.59
C ILE A 162 -5.53 9.96 -11.83
N ILE A 163 -6.45 9.12 -12.30
CA ILE A 163 -7.32 9.42 -13.45
C ILE A 163 -8.55 10.14 -12.90
N THR A 164 -9.01 11.21 -13.54
CA THR A 164 -10.18 11.97 -13.06
C THR A 164 -10.94 12.65 -14.20
N ASP A 165 -12.24 12.87 -14.00
CA ASP A 165 -13.06 13.75 -14.84
C ASP A 165 -12.99 15.23 -14.43
N ALA A 166 -12.15 15.57 -13.44
CA ALA A 166 -11.86 16.94 -13.08
C ALA A 166 -11.28 17.73 -14.27
N PRO A 167 -11.74 18.97 -14.52
CA PRO A 167 -11.28 19.82 -15.62
C PRO A 167 -9.88 20.41 -15.37
N LEU A 168 -8.86 19.59 -15.14
CA LEU A 168 -7.51 20.08 -14.83
C LEU A 168 -6.83 20.70 -16.06
N VAL A 169 -5.97 21.69 -15.83
CA VAL A 169 -5.14 22.34 -16.86
C VAL A 169 -3.88 21.49 -17.09
N PRO A 170 -3.63 20.98 -18.30
CA PRO A 170 -2.46 20.15 -18.59
C PRO A 170 -1.17 20.97 -18.58
N ASP A 171 -0.08 20.34 -18.15
CA ASP A 171 1.25 20.94 -18.18
C ASP A 171 1.91 20.74 -19.57
N PRO A 172 2.80 21.66 -20.00
CA PRO A 172 3.56 21.50 -21.24
C PRO A 172 4.45 20.26 -21.21
N LEU A 173 4.64 19.62 -22.37
CA LEU A 173 5.55 18.48 -22.51
C LEU A 173 7.01 18.93 -22.57
N LEU A 174 7.91 18.08 -22.05
CA LEU A 174 9.35 18.23 -22.30
C LEU A 174 9.67 17.77 -23.73
N PRO A 175 10.61 18.43 -24.44
CA PRO A 175 11.08 17.90 -25.71
C PRO A 175 11.83 16.57 -25.48
N GLY A 176 11.53 15.56 -26.31
CA GLY A 176 12.23 14.28 -26.26
C GLY A 176 13.69 14.38 -26.72
N GLY A 177 14.55 13.54 -26.13
CA GLY A 177 15.97 13.45 -26.52
C GLY A 177 16.85 14.56 -25.94
N THR A 178 16.41 15.20 -24.86
CA THR A 178 17.10 16.33 -24.22
C THR A 178 17.90 15.95 -22.98
N LEU A 179 17.50 14.89 -22.25
CA LEU A 179 18.18 14.45 -21.02
C LEU A 179 19.05 13.21 -21.26
N CYS A 180 18.60 12.25 -22.08
CA CYS A 180 19.39 11.05 -22.42
C CYS A 180 20.45 11.37 -23.48
N ASP A 181 21.71 11.34 -23.08
CA ASP A 181 22.85 11.55 -24.00
C ASP A 181 23.39 10.26 -24.63
N ASN A 182 22.64 9.15 -24.53
CA ASN A 182 23.02 7.82 -25.03
C ASN A 182 24.42 7.33 -24.58
N CYS A 183 24.87 7.74 -23.38
CA CYS A 183 26.21 7.41 -22.86
C CYS A 183 26.52 5.91 -22.65
N GLY A 184 25.53 5.03 -22.75
CA GLY A 184 25.71 3.57 -22.64
C GLY A 184 25.93 3.02 -21.23
N GLN A 185 25.91 3.84 -20.18
CA GLN A 185 26.12 3.39 -18.78
C GLN A 185 25.10 2.32 -18.34
N CYS A 186 23.83 2.50 -18.70
CA CYS A 186 22.79 1.51 -18.43
C CYS A 186 23.04 0.15 -19.11
N LYS A 187 23.63 0.14 -20.31
CA LYS A 187 24.01 -1.09 -21.03
C LYS A 187 25.18 -1.77 -20.33
N LYS A 188 26.25 -1.00 -20.11
CA LYS A 188 27.52 -1.48 -19.55
C LYS A 188 27.35 -2.18 -18.20
N HIS A 189 26.45 -1.68 -17.35
CA HIS A 189 26.28 -2.13 -15.97
C HIS A 189 25.04 -3.01 -15.75
N CYS A 190 24.30 -3.37 -16.80
CA CYS A 190 23.14 -4.25 -16.64
C CYS A 190 23.60 -5.68 -16.34
N ALA A 191 23.43 -6.12 -15.09
CA ALA A 191 23.86 -7.45 -14.64
C ALA A 191 23.17 -8.60 -15.38
N THR A 192 21.99 -8.37 -15.97
CA THR A 192 21.25 -9.38 -16.71
C THR A 192 21.36 -9.26 -18.24
N GLU A 193 22.17 -8.32 -18.72
CA GLU A 193 22.36 -8.04 -20.15
C GLU A 193 21.07 -7.70 -20.92
N ALA A 194 20.04 -7.21 -20.21
CA ALA A 194 18.72 -6.95 -20.79
C ALA A 194 18.72 -5.90 -21.92
N PHE A 195 19.75 -5.07 -22.02
CA PHE A 195 19.87 -4.05 -23.07
C PHE A 195 20.80 -4.43 -24.22
N THR A 196 21.36 -5.64 -24.21
CA THR A 196 22.31 -6.12 -25.22
C THR A 196 21.93 -7.49 -25.77
N LYS A 197 21.27 -8.36 -24.98
CA LYS A 197 20.73 -9.64 -25.41
C LYS A 197 19.22 -9.59 -25.59
N GLU A 198 18.73 -10.28 -26.62
CA GLU A 198 17.30 -10.43 -26.94
C GLU A 198 16.56 -9.08 -27.13
N VAL A 199 17.29 -8.04 -27.56
CA VAL A 199 16.74 -6.71 -27.86
C VAL A 199 16.07 -6.73 -29.23
N GLN A 200 14.82 -6.26 -29.31
CA GLN A 200 14.02 -6.24 -30.55
C GLN A 200 14.10 -4.90 -31.31
N GLY A 201 15.03 -4.04 -30.91
CA GLY A 201 15.28 -2.74 -31.52
C GLY A 201 14.87 -1.59 -30.61
N GLU A 202 14.25 -0.58 -31.20
CA GLU A 202 13.77 0.62 -30.51
C GLU A 202 12.27 0.77 -30.71
N VAL A 203 11.58 1.17 -29.64
CA VAL A 203 10.16 1.54 -29.68
C VAL A 203 10.00 2.97 -29.18
N ALA A 204 8.98 3.67 -29.68
CA ALA A 204 8.72 5.05 -29.31
C ALA A 204 7.23 5.31 -29.10
N ILE A 205 6.95 6.33 -28.28
CA ILE A 205 5.63 6.96 -28.19
C ILE A 205 5.72 8.37 -28.78
N GLU A 206 4.64 8.81 -29.41
CA GLU A 206 4.50 10.16 -29.97
C GLU A 206 3.32 10.86 -29.33
N ILE A 207 3.56 12.05 -28.75
CA ILE A 207 2.54 12.84 -28.05
C ILE A 207 2.72 14.29 -28.46
N GLU A 208 1.67 14.91 -29.01
CA GLU A 208 1.67 16.34 -29.42
C GLU A 208 2.88 16.71 -30.31
N GLY A 209 3.31 15.80 -31.20
CA GLY A 209 4.45 16.01 -32.10
C GLY A 209 5.83 15.73 -31.49
N HIS A 210 5.91 15.40 -30.20
CA HIS A 210 7.16 14.98 -29.55
C HIS A 210 7.30 13.46 -29.57
N LYS A 211 8.48 12.98 -29.97
CA LYS A 211 8.84 11.56 -30.01
C LYS A 211 9.73 11.18 -28.83
N TYR A 212 9.37 10.10 -28.12
CA TYR A 212 10.12 9.58 -26.98
C TYR A 212 10.47 8.12 -27.22
N SER A 213 11.75 7.85 -27.49
CA SER A 213 12.28 6.52 -27.83
C SER A 213 12.89 5.80 -26.64
N ARG A 214 12.83 4.45 -26.64
CA ARG A 214 13.56 3.58 -25.71
C ARG A 214 13.96 2.26 -26.36
N CYS A 215 14.94 1.59 -25.76
CA CYS A 215 15.28 0.20 -26.08
C CYS A 215 14.10 -0.74 -25.86
N ASP A 216 13.88 -1.66 -26.80
CA ASP A 216 12.92 -2.74 -26.65
C ASP A 216 13.58 -4.00 -26.12
N LYS A 217 13.69 -4.03 -24.78
CA LYS A 217 14.37 -5.08 -24.02
C LYS A 217 13.45 -6.27 -23.74
N ASN A 218 14.03 -7.46 -23.64
CA ASN A 218 13.33 -8.62 -23.07
C ASN A 218 13.05 -8.39 -21.57
N LEU A 219 11.76 -8.23 -21.22
CA LEU A 219 11.34 -7.97 -19.84
C LEU A 219 11.49 -9.19 -18.92
N TRP A 220 11.43 -10.43 -19.43
CA TRP A 220 11.70 -11.62 -18.63
C TRP A 220 13.17 -11.65 -18.17
N ARG A 221 14.10 -11.32 -19.08
CA ARG A 221 15.51 -11.12 -18.76
C ARG A 221 15.73 -9.96 -17.77
N CYS A 222 15.03 -8.85 -17.95
CA CYS A 222 15.08 -7.73 -17.00
C CYS A 222 14.56 -8.11 -15.60
N ALA A 223 13.52 -8.94 -15.54
CA ALA A 223 12.85 -9.35 -14.31
C ALA A 223 13.56 -10.47 -13.53
N TRP A 224 14.60 -11.09 -14.12
CA TRP A 224 15.34 -12.24 -13.59
C TRP A 224 15.62 -12.16 -12.09
N SER A 225 16.32 -11.11 -11.64
CA SER A 225 16.60 -10.93 -10.21
C SER A 225 15.59 -10.04 -9.49
N GLU A 226 15.16 -8.94 -10.11
CA GLU A 226 14.33 -7.95 -9.43
C GLU A 226 12.96 -8.51 -9.04
N HIS A 227 12.33 -9.31 -9.92
CA HIS A 227 11.03 -9.91 -9.63
C HIS A 227 11.13 -11.35 -9.15
N PHE A 228 11.97 -12.17 -9.79
CA PHE A 228 12.02 -13.60 -9.48
C PHE A 228 13.08 -13.97 -8.45
N GLY A 229 13.92 -13.01 -8.03
CA GLY A 229 14.91 -13.19 -6.97
C GLY A 229 16.03 -14.16 -7.31
N LEU A 230 16.22 -14.49 -8.58
CA LEU A 230 17.36 -15.27 -9.05
C LEU A 230 18.65 -14.46 -8.88
N ASP A 231 19.76 -15.17 -8.76
CA ASP A 231 21.08 -14.56 -8.68
C ASP A 231 21.46 -13.88 -10.02
N CYS A 232 21.77 -12.58 -10.02
CA CYS A 232 22.24 -11.88 -11.23
C CYS A 232 23.71 -12.13 -11.56
N GLU A 233 24.46 -12.79 -10.67
CA GLU A 233 25.87 -13.12 -10.85
C GLU A 233 26.07 -14.59 -11.28
N ALA A 234 24.98 -15.37 -11.35
CA ALA A 234 24.99 -16.71 -11.92
C ALA A 234 24.95 -16.68 -13.45
N ASP A 235 25.29 -17.80 -14.09
CA ASP A 235 25.21 -17.95 -15.55
C ASP A 235 23.77 -17.79 -16.05
N ILE A 236 23.51 -16.71 -16.79
CA ILE A 236 22.20 -16.43 -17.39
C ILE A 236 22.16 -17.01 -18.82
N PRO A 237 21.21 -17.91 -19.14
CA PRO A 237 21.08 -18.49 -20.47
C PRO A 237 20.91 -17.45 -21.58
N GLU A 238 21.25 -17.79 -22.82
CA GLU A 238 21.10 -16.87 -23.97
C GLU A 238 19.66 -16.47 -24.25
N LYS A 239 18.70 -17.38 -24.00
CA LYS A 239 17.27 -17.10 -24.09
C LYS A 239 16.66 -17.11 -22.70
N VAL A 240 15.91 -16.06 -22.35
CA VAL A 240 15.21 -15.98 -21.07
C VAL A 240 13.72 -15.74 -21.30
N ASP A 241 12.93 -16.73 -20.96
CA ASP A 241 11.47 -16.67 -20.92
C ASP A 241 10.94 -17.27 -19.60
N GLU A 242 9.63 -17.32 -19.44
CA GLU A 242 8.99 -17.82 -18.23
C GLU A 242 9.43 -19.27 -17.85
N PRO A 243 9.38 -20.27 -18.73
CA PRO A 243 9.88 -21.62 -18.41
C PRO A 243 11.32 -21.64 -17.92
N VAL A 244 12.23 -20.91 -18.60
CA VAL A 244 13.64 -20.86 -18.22
C VAL A 244 13.81 -20.29 -16.81
N ILE A 245 13.08 -19.23 -16.45
CA ILE A 245 13.11 -18.67 -15.10
C ILE A 245 12.63 -19.70 -14.08
N LEU A 246 11.51 -20.36 -14.32
CA LEU A 246 10.97 -21.34 -13.36
C LEU A 246 11.91 -22.53 -13.17
N ASP A 247 12.55 -23.01 -14.22
CA ASP A 247 13.54 -24.10 -14.12
C ASP A 247 14.81 -23.65 -13.39
N LYS A 248 15.28 -22.43 -13.62
CA LYS A 248 16.42 -21.88 -12.91
C LYS A 248 16.15 -21.63 -11.43
N ILE A 249 14.90 -21.29 -11.05
CA ILE A 249 14.51 -21.21 -9.64
C ILE A 249 14.58 -22.59 -8.97
N LYS A 250 14.20 -23.68 -9.67
CA LYS A 250 14.34 -25.05 -9.14
C LYS A 250 15.80 -25.46 -8.98
N GLU A 251 16.64 -25.07 -9.93
CA GLU A 251 18.07 -25.42 -9.95
C GLU A 251 18.87 -24.64 -8.90
N LEU A 252 18.71 -23.32 -8.86
CA LEU A 252 19.57 -22.41 -8.10
C LEU A 252 18.94 -21.93 -6.79
N GLY A 253 17.61 -22.02 -6.66
CA GLY A 253 16.88 -21.32 -5.61
C GLY A 253 16.85 -19.80 -5.84
N MET A 254 16.42 -19.06 -4.82
CA MET A 254 16.37 -17.60 -4.83
C MET A 254 17.46 -17.00 -3.94
N ARG A 255 18.17 -15.99 -4.46
CA ARG A 255 19.12 -15.17 -3.70
C ARG A 255 18.47 -13.92 -3.07
N GLY A 256 17.47 -13.37 -3.75
CA GLY A 256 16.74 -12.16 -3.36
C GLY A 256 16.75 -11.08 -4.46
N GLY A 257 16.00 -9.99 -4.24
CA GLY A 257 15.94 -8.87 -5.18
C GLY A 257 17.28 -8.15 -5.37
N THR A 258 17.37 -7.33 -6.42
CA THR A 258 18.55 -6.51 -6.74
C THR A 258 18.20 -5.04 -6.83
N MET A 259 19.21 -4.19 -6.69
CA MET A 259 19.10 -2.80 -7.09
C MET A 259 19.11 -2.70 -8.62
N GLY A 260 18.21 -1.90 -9.17
CA GLY A 260 18.21 -1.65 -10.61
C GLY A 260 19.49 -0.94 -11.04
N CYS A 261 20.40 -1.63 -11.72
CA CYS A 261 21.65 -1.00 -12.20
C CYS A 261 21.37 0.16 -13.17
N CYS A 262 20.32 0.05 -13.98
CA CYS A 262 19.91 1.14 -14.86
C CYS A 262 19.46 2.41 -14.10
N LEU A 263 18.99 2.28 -12.86
CA LEU A 263 18.69 3.41 -11.98
C LEU A 263 19.98 3.95 -11.34
N LYS A 264 20.85 3.06 -10.85
CA LYS A 264 22.12 3.41 -10.19
C LYS A 264 23.05 4.21 -11.10
N PHE A 265 23.25 3.75 -12.33
CA PHE A 265 24.27 4.27 -13.24
C PHE A 265 23.77 5.33 -14.24
N CYS A 266 22.46 5.58 -14.30
CA CYS A 266 21.89 6.53 -15.25
C CYS A 266 21.66 7.89 -14.60
N LEU A 267 22.28 8.93 -15.19
CA LEU A 267 22.08 10.33 -14.84
C LEU A 267 22.26 11.20 -16.09
N PRO A 268 21.46 12.28 -16.25
CA PRO A 268 21.65 13.27 -17.30
C PRO A 268 23.06 13.87 -17.29
N ARG A 269 23.55 14.26 -18.46
CA ARG A 269 24.94 14.72 -18.65
C ARG A 269 25.29 15.93 -17.79
N ASP A 270 24.39 16.90 -17.68
CA ASP A 270 24.58 18.11 -16.87
C ASP A 270 24.55 17.78 -15.37
N LYS A 271 23.75 16.79 -14.97
CA LYS A 271 23.59 16.34 -13.57
C LYS A 271 24.65 15.37 -13.07
N ARG A 272 25.42 14.70 -13.93
CA ARG A 272 26.40 13.70 -13.46
C ARG A 272 27.79 14.28 -13.18
N SER A 273 28.39 13.84 -12.09
CA SER A 273 29.82 13.94 -11.74
C SER A 273 30.34 12.57 -11.30
N TRP A 274 31.64 12.44 -11.05
CA TRP A 274 32.25 11.17 -10.64
C TRP A 274 33.12 11.38 -9.42
N ASP A 275 32.90 10.56 -8.41
CA ASP A 275 33.77 10.38 -7.26
C ASP A 275 33.80 8.88 -6.95
N LYS A 276 34.91 8.22 -7.33
CA LYS A 276 35.06 6.77 -7.19
C LYS A 276 35.44 6.34 -5.78
N GLU A 277 35.84 7.27 -4.93
CA GLU A 277 36.05 7.00 -3.50
C GLU A 277 34.70 6.97 -2.77
N TYR A 278 33.69 7.68 -3.28
CA TYR A 278 32.34 7.70 -2.73
C TYR A 278 31.41 6.61 -3.30
N SER A 279 31.39 6.43 -4.62
CA SER A 279 30.47 5.50 -5.30
C SER A 279 31.06 4.89 -6.56
N SER A 280 30.71 3.63 -6.84
CA SER A 280 30.98 3.02 -8.14
C SER A 280 30.21 3.70 -9.28
N ALA A 281 29.12 4.40 -8.99
CA ALA A 281 28.21 5.04 -9.93
C ALA A 281 28.51 6.54 -10.10
N PRO A 282 27.88 7.24 -11.06
CA PRO A 282 27.97 8.69 -11.11
C PRO A 282 27.19 9.33 -9.94
N ILE A 283 27.77 10.40 -9.39
CA ILE A 283 27.19 11.23 -8.34
C ILE A 283 26.33 12.31 -8.99
N ARG A 284 25.16 12.61 -8.42
CA ARG A 284 24.33 13.71 -8.90
C ARG A 284 24.84 15.05 -8.37
N LYS A 285 25.03 16.02 -9.25
CA LYS A 285 25.21 17.43 -8.90
C LYS A 285 23.90 17.97 -8.36
N LYS A 286 23.82 18.12 -7.03
CA LYS A 286 22.64 18.65 -6.33
C LYS A 286 22.37 20.09 -6.73
N GLY A 287 21.10 20.49 -6.70
CA GLY A 287 20.67 21.86 -6.97
C GLY A 287 21.01 22.86 -5.86
N ALA A 288 21.37 22.36 -4.68
CA ALA A 288 21.80 23.14 -3.53
C ALA A 288 23.16 22.62 -3.05
N VAL A 289 24.03 23.55 -2.63
CA VAL A 289 25.29 23.27 -1.94
C VAL A 289 25.14 23.79 -0.52
N PRO A 290 25.40 22.98 0.52
CA PRO A 290 25.34 23.46 1.89
C PRO A 290 26.30 24.63 2.09
N ALA A 291 25.80 25.75 2.62
CA ALA A 291 26.64 26.91 2.93
C ALA A 291 27.62 26.65 4.10
N ARG A 292 27.34 25.62 4.90
CA ARG A 292 28.12 25.22 6.08
C ARG A 292 27.82 23.76 6.48
N PRO A 293 28.69 23.09 7.25
CA PRO A 293 28.49 21.69 7.65
C PRO A 293 27.25 21.46 8.53
N ASN A 294 26.94 22.43 9.39
CA ASN A 294 25.86 22.38 10.37
C ASN A 294 24.65 23.23 9.91
N PRO A 295 23.47 22.63 9.69
CA PRO A 295 22.31 23.38 9.19
C PRO A 295 21.80 24.41 10.21
N ASP A 296 20.89 25.31 9.79
CA ASP A 296 20.21 26.21 10.72
C ASP A 296 19.46 25.44 11.80
N ARG A 297 19.41 25.99 13.02
CA ARG A 297 18.70 25.38 14.15
C ARG A 297 17.26 25.00 13.79
N GLY A 298 16.58 25.83 13.01
CA GLY A 298 15.20 25.58 12.54
C GLY A 298 15.06 24.30 11.70
N VAL A 299 16.10 23.90 10.97
CA VAL A 299 16.09 22.66 10.18
C VAL A 299 16.02 21.44 11.11
N GLN A 300 16.91 21.38 12.10
CA GLN A 300 16.91 20.28 13.06
C GLN A 300 15.63 20.25 13.90
N GLU A 301 15.15 21.40 14.38
CA GLU A 301 13.88 21.48 15.12
C GLU A 301 12.69 21.02 14.25
N SER A 302 12.67 21.35 12.96
CA SER A 302 11.64 20.87 12.04
C SER A 302 11.70 19.35 11.85
N ILE A 303 12.90 18.77 11.68
CA ILE A 303 13.09 17.31 11.59
C ILE A 303 12.54 16.60 12.84
N LEU A 304 12.93 17.07 14.03
CA LEU A 304 12.50 16.50 15.30
C LEU A 304 10.98 16.62 15.48
N SER A 305 10.43 17.80 15.22
CA SER A 305 9.00 18.08 15.36
C SER A 305 8.17 17.23 14.39
N ASN A 306 8.59 17.14 13.13
CA ASN A 306 7.91 16.36 12.11
C ASN A 306 7.95 14.85 12.44
N ALA A 307 9.06 14.34 12.96
CA ALA A 307 9.15 12.93 13.33
C ALA A 307 8.19 12.59 14.48
N LEU A 308 8.14 13.41 15.53
CA LEU A 308 7.20 13.22 16.65
C LEU A 308 5.74 13.40 16.20
N SER A 309 5.44 14.43 15.40
CA SER A 309 4.08 14.69 14.91
C SER A 309 3.59 13.61 13.94
N ASN A 310 4.49 12.96 13.20
CA ASN A 310 4.17 11.80 12.36
C ASN A 310 3.93 10.52 13.18
N GLY A 311 4.28 10.49 14.46
CA GLY A 311 4.00 9.39 15.38
C GLY A 311 5.22 8.63 15.90
N ALA A 312 6.45 9.14 15.72
CA ALA A 312 7.61 8.61 16.42
C ALA A 312 7.49 8.83 17.94
N ASP A 313 7.86 7.81 18.72
CA ASP A 313 7.89 7.89 20.17
C ASP A 313 9.25 8.36 20.68
N ILE A 314 10.32 8.04 19.95
CA ILE A 314 11.69 8.45 20.27
C ILE A 314 12.37 8.91 18.97
N VAL A 315 13.02 10.07 19.04
CA VAL A 315 13.93 10.58 18.01
C VAL A 315 15.24 10.96 18.69
N SER A 316 16.35 10.36 18.29
CA SER A 316 17.66 10.55 18.91
C SER A 316 18.69 10.91 17.84
N VAL A 317 19.27 12.11 17.94
CA VAL A 317 20.34 12.61 17.08
C VAL A 317 21.67 12.39 17.80
N GLN A 318 22.61 11.73 17.13
CA GLN A 318 23.94 11.43 17.65
C GLN A 318 25.01 11.76 16.61
N SER A 319 26.23 12.08 17.05
CA SER A 319 27.32 12.39 16.12
C SER A 319 28.04 11.13 15.66
N ALA A 320 28.58 11.13 14.44
CA ALA A 320 29.42 10.03 13.96
C ALA A 320 30.72 9.88 14.79
N ALA A 321 31.20 10.98 15.40
CA ALA A 321 32.36 10.97 16.29
C ALA A 321 32.10 10.16 17.57
N ASP A 322 30.90 10.28 18.16
CA ASP A 322 30.52 9.50 19.34
C ASP A 322 30.48 7.99 19.01
N TRP A 323 30.00 7.64 17.82
CA TRP A 323 29.98 6.25 17.35
C TRP A 323 31.40 5.69 17.13
N ALA A 324 32.29 6.48 16.55
CA ALA A 324 33.69 6.11 16.40
C ALA A 324 34.37 5.91 17.77
N ALA A 325 34.07 6.77 18.76
CA ALA A 325 34.59 6.62 20.12
C ALA A 325 34.08 5.35 20.83
N MET A 326 32.89 4.84 20.46
CA MET A 326 32.39 3.53 20.89
C MET A 326 33.01 2.34 20.12
N GLY A 327 33.86 2.59 19.12
CA GLY A 327 34.46 1.56 18.27
C GLY A 327 33.57 1.09 17.11
N TYR A 328 32.56 1.87 16.73
CA TYR A 328 31.65 1.54 15.62
C TYR A 328 31.85 2.48 14.43
N ASP A 329 32.19 1.93 13.26
CA ASP A 329 32.33 2.69 12.02
C ASP A 329 31.02 2.70 11.21
N LEU A 330 30.52 3.91 10.92
CA LEU A 330 29.31 4.14 10.12
C LEU A 330 29.62 4.44 8.65
N LYS A 331 30.88 4.71 8.28
CA LYS A 331 31.27 5.04 6.89
C LYS A 331 30.92 3.96 5.86
N PRO A 332 30.93 2.64 6.19
CA PRO A 332 30.43 1.61 5.28
C PRO A 332 28.99 1.80 4.80
N LEU A 333 28.18 2.57 5.52
CA LEU A 333 26.78 2.84 5.20
C LEU A 333 26.59 4.20 4.54
N LEU A 334 27.43 5.18 4.88
CA LEU A 334 27.44 6.48 4.24
C LEU A 334 28.86 7.08 4.38
N PRO A 335 29.65 7.19 3.28
CA PRO A 335 31.06 7.57 3.37
C PRO A 335 31.32 8.94 4.01
N ASP A 336 30.43 9.91 3.76
CA ASP A 336 30.50 11.29 4.25
C ASP A 336 29.69 11.54 5.54
N VAL A 337 29.35 10.48 6.28
CA VAL A 337 28.52 10.58 7.49
C VAL A 337 29.11 11.51 8.56
N LYS A 338 28.24 12.35 9.11
CA LYS A 338 28.50 13.26 10.23
C LYS A 338 27.55 13.07 11.40
N SER A 339 26.33 12.65 11.12
CA SER A 339 25.31 12.40 12.15
C SER A 339 24.42 11.22 11.79
N ILE A 340 23.88 10.59 12.83
CA ILE A 340 22.83 9.57 12.75
C ILE A 340 21.59 10.07 13.50
N VAL A 341 20.43 9.96 12.87
CA VAL A 341 19.13 10.23 13.46
C VAL A 341 18.38 8.90 13.61
N LEU A 342 18.12 8.49 14.84
CA LEU A 342 17.52 7.22 15.21
C LEU A 342 16.04 7.44 15.54
N PHE A 343 15.18 6.53 15.09
CA PHE A 343 13.73 6.58 15.28
C PHE A 343 13.22 5.31 15.95
N ALA A 344 12.26 5.46 16.86
CA ALA A 344 11.48 4.35 17.39
C ALA A 344 9.99 4.68 17.35
N VAL A 345 9.20 3.73 16.84
CA VAL A 345 7.73 3.75 16.90
C VAL A 345 7.26 2.52 17.65
N LYS A 346 6.80 2.72 18.87
CA LYS A 346 6.26 1.70 19.75
C LYS A 346 4.85 1.30 19.32
N THR A 347 4.55 0.03 19.51
CA THR A 347 3.18 -0.47 19.42
C THR A 347 2.44 -0.05 20.70
N PRO A 348 1.16 0.39 20.64
CA PRO A 348 0.37 0.68 21.84
C PRO A 348 0.32 -0.56 22.72
N ALA A 349 0.31 -0.38 24.04
CA ALA A 349 0.26 -1.50 24.96
C ALA A 349 -1.00 -2.34 24.68
N PRO A 350 -0.90 -3.68 24.57
CA PRO A 350 -2.09 -4.50 24.47
C PRO A 350 -2.90 -4.36 25.78
N ALA A 351 -4.23 -4.39 25.69
CA ALA A 351 -5.03 -4.52 26.91
C ALA A 351 -4.73 -5.87 27.60
N PRO A 352 -4.91 -5.97 28.93
CA PRO A 352 -4.84 -7.23 29.64
C PRO A 352 -5.78 -8.24 28.96
N ALA A 353 -5.25 -9.41 28.59
CA ALA A 353 -5.97 -10.37 27.77
C ALA A 353 -7.28 -10.82 28.43
N GLY A 354 -8.39 -10.68 27.69
CA GLY A 354 -9.60 -11.45 27.88
C GLY A 354 -9.75 -12.50 26.76
N GLY A 355 -10.06 -13.74 27.14
CA GLY A 355 -11.07 -14.56 26.47
C GLY A 355 -10.75 -15.37 25.21
N THR A 356 -10.42 -14.77 24.07
CA THR A 356 -10.87 -15.37 22.78
C THR A 356 -9.85 -16.12 21.94
N GLY A 357 -8.54 -15.96 22.15
CA GLY A 357 -7.52 -16.52 21.23
C GLY A 357 -7.56 -15.95 19.80
N GLU A 358 -8.50 -15.03 19.50
CA GLU A 358 -8.65 -14.36 18.21
C GLU A 358 -7.58 -13.27 18.00
N LYS A 359 -7.27 -12.99 16.74
CA LYS A 359 -6.22 -12.01 16.39
C LYS A 359 -6.74 -10.58 16.52
N LEU A 360 -6.17 -9.84 17.48
CA LEU A 360 -6.25 -8.38 17.53
C LEU A 360 -5.75 -7.76 16.22
N THR A 361 -6.07 -6.49 15.99
CA THR A 361 -5.54 -5.75 14.85
C THR A 361 -4.02 -5.67 14.96
N GLY A 362 -3.31 -6.33 14.04
CA GLY A 362 -1.85 -6.26 13.96
C GLY A 362 -1.39 -4.88 13.47
N LEU A 363 -0.53 -4.20 14.24
CA LEU A 363 -0.07 -2.84 13.94
C LEU A 363 1.38 -2.78 13.42
N SER A 364 2.02 -3.93 13.16
CA SER A 364 3.42 -3.99 12.70
C SER A 364 3.65 -3.26 11.36
N HIS A 365 2.69 -3.34 10.44
CA HIS A 365 2.76 -2.57 9.20
C HIS A 365 2.66 -1.06 9.47
N SER A 366 1.74 -0.64 10.34
CA SER A 366 1.53 0.78 10.67
C SER A 366 2.75 1.37 11.39
N THR A 367 3.32 0.67 12.38
CA THR A 367 4.51 1.13 13.09
C THR A 367 5.72 1.20 12.15
N GLY A 368 5.88 0.21 11.28
CA GLY A 368 6.89 0.22 10.21
C GLY A 368 6.70 1.36 9.22
N TYR A 369 5.47 1.62 8.78
CA TYR A 369 5.15 2.73 7.86
C TYR A 369 5.49 4.09 8.48
N VAL A 370 5.07 4.35 9.72
CA VAL A 370 5.36 5.60 10.44
C VAL A 370 6.86 5.77 10.65
N MET A 371 7.56 4.71 11.06
CA MET A 371 9.01 4.75 11.28
C MET A 371 9.75 5.09 9.97
N ASN A 372 9.42 4.38 8.89
CA ASN A 372 10.04 4.63 7.58
C ASN A 372 9.70 6.03 7.06
N LYS A 373 8.49 6.55 7.32
CA LYS A 373 8.10 7.93 6.98
C LYS A 373 9.00 8.95 7.69
N CYS A 374 9.27 8.75 8.98
CA CYS A 374 10.16 9.64 9.73
C CYS A 374 11.60 9.61 9.20
N ALA A 375 12.14 8.42 8.94
CA ALA A 375 13.49 8.26 8.40
C ALA A 375 13.61 8.86 6.99
N PHE A 376 12.74 8.48 6.06
CA PHE A 376 12.78 8.94 4.68
C PHE A 376 12.63 10.47 4.57
N TYR A 377 11.65 11.07 5.24
CA TYR A 377 11.45 12.52 5.13
C TYR A 377 12.48 13.34 5.90
N THR A 378 13.16 12.75 6.90
CA THR A 378 14.37 13.36 7.47
C THR A 378 15.49 13.41 6.44
N ALA A 379 15.74 12.30 5.75
CA ALA A 379 16.74 12.22 4.69
C ALA A 379 16.43 13.19 3.53
N ALA A 380 15.19 13.19 3.05
CA ALA A 380 14.75 14.03 1.95
C ALA A 380 14.80 15.53 2.29
N ALA A 381 14.43 15.92 3.52
CA ALA A 381 14.52 17.31 3.95
C ALA A 381 15.96 17.83 3.98
N LEU A 382 16.90 17.01 4.44
CA LEU A 382 18.33 17.35 4.44
C LEU A 382 18.90 17.39 3.02
N GLU A 383 18.43 16.51 2.14
CA GLU A 383 18.86 16.49 0.73
C GLU A 383 18.44 17.73 -0.05
N LYS A 384 17.25 18.27 0.22
CA LYS A 384 16.80 19.55 -0.36
C LYS A 384 17.72 20.72 0.00
N LEU A 385 18.49 20.61 1.08
CA LEU A 385 19.49 21.59 1.51
C LEU A 385 20.91 21.28 1.02
N GLY A 386 21.09 20.21 0.25
CA GLY A 386 22.37 19.80 -0.33
C GLY A 386 23.14 18.75 0.48
N TYR A 387 22.70 18.39 1.69
CA TYR A 387 23.35 17.34 2.48
C TYR A 387 23.02 15.95 1.93
N SER A 388 23.91 14.99 2.09
CA SER A 388 23.60 13.57 1.85
C SER A 388 22.66 13.05 2.96
N GLY A 389 21.65 12.27 2.60
CA GLY A 389 20.70 11.66 3.53
C GLY A 389 20.36 10.24 3.12
N ALA A 390 20.75 9.25 3.92
CA ALA A 390 20.52 7.83 3.64
C ALA A 390 19.61 7.20 4.72
N PRO A 391 18.33 6.94 4.40
CA PRO A 391 17.42 6.27 5.33
C PRO A 391 17.67 4.75 5.35
N TYR A 392 17.59 4.16 6.54
CA TYR A 392 17.76 2.72 6.79
C TYR A 392 16.67 2.21 7.73
N PHE A 393 16.21 1.00 7.46
CA PHE A 393 15.35 0.23 8.35
C PHE A 393 16.24 -0.84 8.94
N MET A 394 15.82 -1.50 10.01
CA MET A 394 16.64 -2.51 10.68
C MET A 394 16.71 -3.85 9.92
N GLY A 395 16.65 -3.84 8.59
CA GLY A 395 17.07 -4.93 7.70
C GLY A 395 18.55 -4.79 7.36
N GLY A 396 19.19 -5.85 6.88
CA GLY A 396 20.65 -5.90 6.75
C GLY A 396 21.16 -6.00 5.32
N LEU A 397 22.32 -5.42 5.09
CA LEU A 397 23.28 -5.88 4.09
C LEU A 397 23.80 -7.27 4.51
N LYS A 398 24.14 -8.11 3.54
CA LYS A 398 24.63 -9.48 3.79
C LYS A 398 26.16 -9.55 3.77
N GLN A 399 26.84 -8.54 3.22
CA GLN A 399 28.29 -8.50 3.08
C GLN A 399 28.94 -7.42 3.95
N ASP A 400 30.16 -7.70 4.42
CA ASP A 400 31.00 -6.74 5.14
C ASP A 400 31.64 -5.73 4.18
N PRO A 401 31.95 -4.50 4.64
CA PRO A 401 31.80 -4.01 6.03
C PRO A 401 30.39 -3.49 6.40
N GLY A 402 29.48 -3.36 5.44
CA GLY A 402 28.15 -2.79 5.65
C GLY A 402 27.26 -3.63 6.59
N LYS A 403 27.34 -4.96 6.52
CA LYS A 403 26.67 -5.88 7.45
C LYS A 403 27.04 -5.57 8.90
N THR A 404 28.34 -5.58 9.22
CA THR A 404 28.84 -5.28 10.57
C THR A 404 28.38 -3.91 11.07
N ALA A 405 28.44 -2.87 10.22
CA ALA A 405 27.99 -1.53 10.58
C ALA A 405 26.49 -1.49 10.96
N ILE A 406 25.62 -2.11 10.18
CA ILE A 406 24.18 -2.20 10.48
C ILE A 406 23.92 -3.02 11.75
N GLU A 407 24.63 -4.12 11.96
CA GLU A 407 24.48 -4.95 13.17
C GLU A 407 24.86 -4.18 14.43
N ASN A 408 25.90 -3.34 14.37
CA ASN A 408 26.27 -2.44 15.47
C ASN A 408 25.17 -1.41 15.76
N VAL A 409 24.59 -0.79 14.72
CA VAL A 409 23.46 0.13 14.90
C VAL A 409 22.27 -0.58 15.55
N LYS A 410 21.95 -1.80 15.09
CA LYS A 410 20.89 -2.64 15.67
C LYS A 410 21.11 -2.92 17.14
N LYS A 411 22.32 -3.35 17.50
CA LYS A 411 22.69 -3.67 18.87
C LYS A 411 22.51 -2.46 19.78
N VAL A 412 23.08 -1.31 19.40
CA VAL A 412 23.02 -0.08 20.22
C VAL A 412 21.58 0.41 20.34
N TRP A 413 20.85 0.51 19.22
CA TRP A 413 19.53 1.12 19.24
C TRP A 413 18.46 0.24 19.89
N THR A 414 18.51 -1.08 19.67
CA THR A 414 17.58 -2.01 20.34
C THR A 414 17.78 -1.98 21.85
N ALA A 415 19.02 -1.94 22.32
CA ALA A 415 19.32 -1.83 23.74
C ALA A 415 18.84 -0.50 24.35
N ALA A 416 18.99 0.61 23.62
CA ALA A 416 18.57 1.93 24.08
C ALA A 416 17.03 2.10 24.16
N VAL A 417 16.29 1.51 23.21
CA VAL A 417 14.82 1.58 23.19
C VAL A 417 14.20 0.60 24.18
N ASN A 418 14.80 -0.58 24.34
CA ASN A 418 14.38 -1.66 25.24
C ASN A 418 12.88 -2.02 25.10
N ASP A 419 12.43 -2.18 23.86
CA ASP A 419 11.07 -2.59 23.52
C ASP A 419 11.11 -3.45 22.25
N PRO A 420 10.93 -4.78 22.35
CA PRO A 420 11.02 -5.69 21.21
C PRO A 420 9.85 -5.52 20.22
N SER A 421 8.78 -4.81 20.61
CA SER A 421 7.62 -4.54 19.75
C SER A 421 7.75 -3.25 18.94
N ALA A 422 8.79 -2.45 19.20
CA ALA A 422 9.00 -1.18 18.54
C ALA A 422 9.55 -1.37 17.11
N ALA A 423 8.98 -0.65 16.15
CA ALA A 423 9.59 -0.48 14.85
C ALA A 423 10.75 0.51 14.97
N LEU A 424 11.94 0.08 14.56
CA LEU A 424 13.17 0.83 14.66
C LEU A 424 13.72 1.15 13.27
N GLY A 425 14.36 2.30 13.14
CA GLY A 425 15.14 2.66 11.94
C GLY A 425 15.94 3.94 12.17
N PHE A 426 16.66 4.37 11.14
CA PHE A 426 17.60 5.47 11.26
C PHE A 426 17.85 6.18 9.94
N THR A 427 18.47 7.35 10.01
CA THR A 427 18.95 8.12 8.86
C THR A 427 20.37 8.56 9.12
N LEU A 428 21.26 8.26 8.19
CA LEU A 428 22.61 8.80 8.19
C LEU A 428 22.65 10.06 7.34
N THR A 429 23.43 11.05 7.77
CA THR A 429 23.56 12.29 7.02
C THR A 429 24.96 12.89 7.10
N SER A 430 25.33 13.61 6.05
CA SER A 430 26.52 14.48 6.02
C SER A 430 26.34 15.80 6.78
N ALA A 431 25.13 16.12 7.25
CA ALA A 431 24.89 17.29 8.08
C ALA A 431 25.45 17.08 9.49
N GLU A 432 26.15 18.08 10.02
CA GLU A 432 26.60 18.10 11.41
C GLU A 432 25.43 18.59 12.31
N LEU A 433 24.62 17.63 12.76
CA LEU A 433 23.47 17.90 13.63
C LEU A 433 23.90 17.92 15.11
N THR A 434 23.23 18.75 15.91
CA THR A 434 23.50 18.85 17.35
C THR A 434 22.95 17.61 18.07
N PRO A 435 23.75 16.86 18.85
CA PRO A 435 23.25 15.71 19.59
C PRO A 435 22.07 16.06 20.49
N THR A 436 20.98 15.31 20.39
CA THR A 436 19.77 15.57 21.17
C THR A 436 18.85 14.37 21.16
N GLU A 437 18.05 14.20 22.20
CA GLU A 437 16.98 13.20 22.21
C GLU A 437 15.65 13.87 22.57
N ARG A 438 14.58 13.40 21.92
CA ARG A 438 13.20 13.76 22.24
C ARG A 438 12.35 12.51 22.33
N ARG A 439 11.43 12.53 23.29
CA ARG A 439 10.50 11.44 23.55
C ARG A 439 9.08 12.00 23.57
N SER A 440 8.18 11.35 22.85
CA SER A 440 6.75 11.65 22.92
C SER A 440 6.18 11.20 24.25
N VAL A 441 5.28 12.01 24.80
CA VAL A 441 4.48 11.66 25.98
C VAL A 441 3.02 11.85 25.64
N TYR A 442 2.25 10.77 25.69
CA TYR A 442 0.80 10.82 25.55
C TYR A 442 0.21 11.10 26.94
N GLY A 443 -0.03 12.37 27.22
CA GLY A 443 -0.50 12.84 28.53
C GLY A 443 -1.99 12.62 28.78
N ALA A 444 -2.40 12.90 30.02
CA ALA A 444 -3.79 12.83 30.44
C ALA A 444 -4.70 13.75 29.58
N LYS A 445 -5.96 13.36 29.44
CA LYS A 445 -6.95 14.16 28.72
C LYS A 445 -7.12 15.53 29.40
N PRO A 446 -7.01 16.66 28.68
CA PRO A 446 -7.39 17.95 29.22
C PRO A 446 -8.86 17.96 29.67
N ALA A 447 -9.15 18.60 30.81
CA ALA A 447 -10.49 18.63 31.40
C ALA A 447 -11.54 19.27 30.47
N ALA A 448 -11.13 20.27 29.68
CA ALA A 448 -12.00 21.00 28.75
C ALA A 448 -12.44 20.18 27.53
N LEU A 449 -11.78 19.05 27.22
CA LEU A 449 -12.12 18.25 26.05
C LEU A 449 -13.29 17.30 26.32
N ASN A 450 -14.33 17.37 25.49
CA ASN A 450 -15.34 16.33 25.41
C ASN A 450 -14.73 15.08 24.75
N SER A 451 -14.72 13.94 25.45
CA SER A 451 -14.09 12.72 24.95
C SER A 451 -14.67 12.27 23.60
N LYS A 452 -16.00 12.18 23.48
CA LYS A 452 -16.66 11.69 22.26
C LYS A 452 -16.35 12.58 21.06
N ASP A 453 -16.55 13.89 21.20
CA ASP A 453 -16.36 14.83 20.08
C ASP A 453 -14.89 14.93 19.67
N THR A 454 -13.98 14.93 20.65
CA THR A 454 -12.54 14.99 20.37
C THR A 454 -12.05 13.71 19.70
N ILE A 455 -12.50 12.54 20.15
CA ILE A 455 -12.17 11.25 19.52
C ILE A 455 -12.67 11.22 18.09
N ARG A 456 -13.91 11.65 17.85
CA ARG A 456 -14.49 11.74 16.50
C ARG A 456 -13.63 12.64 15.61
N LYS A 457 -13.33 13.86 16.05
CA LYS A 457 -12.51 14.82 15.31
C LYS A 457 -11.13 14.25 14.99
N LEU A 458 -10.44 13.69 15.99
CA LEU A 458 -9.10 13.13 15.81
C LEU A 458 -9.10 11.94 14.85
N ALA A 459 -10.08 11.03 14.96
CA ALA A 459 -10.18 9.89 14.05
C ALA A 459 -10.39 10.33 12.59
N LEU A 460 -11.19 11.39 12.35
CA LEU A 460 -11.36 11.98 11.01
C LEU A 460 -10.06 12.63 10.50
N GLU A 461 -9.36 13.40 11.35
CA GLU A 461 -8.05 13.99 11.02
C GLU A 461 -6.98 12.94 10.71
N LEU A 462 -7.06 11.76 11.34
CA LEU A 462 -6.18 10.62 11.11
C LEU A 462 -6.55 9.79 9.86
N GLY A 463 -7.60 10.16 9.14
CA GLY A 463 -7.94 9.60 7.82
C GLY A 463 -9.21 8.76 7.75
N ALA A 464 -9.94 8.58 8.86
CA ALA A 464 -11.29 7.99 8.80
C ALA A 464 -12.23 8.91 8.02
N ASP A 465 -13.17 8.32 7.26
CA ASP A 465 -14.23 9.06 6.56
C ASP A 465 -15.51 9.11 7.41
N VAL A 466 -15.74 8.09 8.25
CA VAL A 466 -16.87 8.03 9.18
C VAL A 466 -16.42 7.47 10.53
N VAL A 467 -17.05 7.94 11.60
CA VAL A 467 -16.79 7.49 12.98
C VAL A 467 -18.12 7.35 13.69
N GLY A 468 -18.32 6.26 14.42
CA GLY A 468 -19.55 5.99 15.16
C GLY A 468 -19.27 5.43 16.55
N PHE A 469 -20.22 5.58 17.46
CA PHE A 469 -20.10 5.11 18.84
C PHE A 469 -21.30 4.24 19.23
N SER A 470 -21.03 3.10 19.87
CA SER A 470 -22.06 2.23 20.45
C SER A 470 -21.69 1.85 21.88
N SER A 471 -22.68 1.66 22.75
CA SER A 471 -22.44 0.97 24.02
C SER A 471 -22.08 -0.50 23.76
N ALA A 472 -21.27 -1.08 24.66
CA ALA A 472 -20.96 -2.50 24.64
C ALA A 472 -22.23 -3.35 24.82
N LYS A 473 -23.20 -2.84 25.58
CA LYS A 473 -24.50 -3.50 25.79
C LYS A 473 -25.31 -3.61 24.50
N ARG A 474 -25.57 -2.49 23.80
CA ARG A 474 -26.32 -2.49 22.54
C ARG A 474 -25.71 -3.48 21.54
N LEU A 475 -24.38 -3.45 21.44
CA LEU A 475 -23.67 -4.32 20.52
C LEU A 475 -23.74 -5.80 20.92
N THR A 476 -23.62 -6.11 22.22
CA THR A 476 -23.78 -7.47 22.76
C THR A 476 -25.17 -8.03 22.45
N ASP A 477 -26.22 -7.24 22.69
CA ASP A 477 -27.61 -7.64 22.42
C ASP A 477 -27.80 -7.94 20.92
N ALA A 478 -27.28 -7.05 20.04
CA ALA A 478 -27.35 -7.24 18.60
C ALA A 478 -26.57 -8.46 18.11
N ILE A 479 -25.37 -8.69 18.62
CA ILE A 479 -24.54 -9.84 18.26
C ILE A 479 -25.20 -11.15 18.70
N ASN A 480 -25.75 -11.20 19.91
CA ASN A 480 -26.43 -12.39 20.43
C ASN A 480 -27.64 -12.80 19.56
N SER A 481 -28.30 -11.83 18.91
CA SER A 481 -29.42 -12.14 18.01
C SER A 481 -29.04 -12.90 16.74
N VAL A 482 -27.78 -12.83 16.30
CA VAL A 482 -27.26 -13.57 15.12
C VAL A 482 -26.45 -14.81 15.50
N ARG A 483 -26.13 -14.98 16.79
CA ARG A 483 -25.27 -16.05 17.31
C ARG A 483 -25.72 -17.44 16.85
N GLY A 484 -26.99 -17.78 17.02
CA GLY A 484 -27.52 -19.10 16.64
C GLY A 484 -27.45 -19.43 15.14
N ALA A 485 -27.26 -18.43 14.28
CA ALA A 485 -27.11 -18.63 12.83
C ALA A 485 -25.65 -18.76 12.38
N LEU A 486 -24.68 -18.35 13.21
CA LEU A 486 -23.26 -18.22 12.83
C LEU A 486 -22.31 -19.07 13.69
N ASP A 487 -22.62 -19.30 14.97
CA ASP A 487 -21.80 -20.15 15.84
C ASP A 487 -21.74 -21.58 15.30
N GLY A 488 -20.56 -22.20 15.43
CA GLY A 488 -20.33 -23.58 14.98
C GLY A 488 -20.10 -23.71 13.48
N GLU A 489 -20.16 -22.62 12.71
CA GLU A 489 -19.90 -22.68 11.28
C GLU A 489 -18.49 -23.19 10.98
N ARG A 490 -18.38 -24.18 10.10
CA ARG A 490 -17.11 -24.78 9.72
C ARG A 490 -16.25 -23.83 8.89
N ILE A 491 -15.01 -23.63 9.33
CA ILE A 491 -13.97 -22.83 8.66
C ILE A 491 -12.79 -23.75 8.34
N LEU A 492 -12.35 -23.72 7.07
CA LEU A 492 -11.11 -24.35 6.66
C LEU A 492 -10.01 -23.30 6.60
N ASN A 493 -8.87 -23.56 7.25
CA ASN A 493 -7.74 -22.65 7.31
C ASN A 493 -6.55 -23.26 6.54
N ALA A 494 -6.06 -22.55 5.54
CA ALA A 494 -4.89 -22.98 4.77
C ALA A 494 -3.61 -22.30 5.25
N ARG A 495 -2.57 -23.10 5.49
CA ARG A 495 -1.19 -22.64 5.66
C ARG A 495 -0.39 -23.05 4.43
N GLU A 496 0.07 -22.06 3.65
CA GLU A 496 0.92 -22.31 2.49
C GLU A 496 2.28 -22.89 2.92
N THR A 497 2.66 -24.02 2.31
CA THR A 497 3.91 -24.75 2.52
C THR A 497 4.70 -24.93 1.22
N GLY A 498 4.16 -24.48 0.09
CA GLY A 498 4.83 -24.52 -1.20
C GLY A 498 5.98 -23.53 -1.34
N SER A 499 6.73 -23.69 -2.43
CA SER A 499 7.85 -22.81 -2.78
C SER A 499 7.38 -21.65 -3.63
N LEU A 500 7.80 -20.42 -3.29
CA LEU A 500 7.51 -19.20 -4.06
C LEU A 500 7.87 -19.41 -5.54
N TRP A 501 7.00 -18.94 -6.45
CA TRP A 501 7.05 -19.13 -7.92
C TRP A 501 6.86 -20.55 -8.47
N LEU A 502 7.06 -21.60 -7.68
CA LEU A 502 7.08 -22.97 -8.21
C LEU A 502 5.77 -23.73 -8.03
N ASN A 503 5.28 -23.85 -6.79
CA ASN A 503 4.11 -24.65 -6.48
C ASN A 503 3.32 -24.07 -5.32
N SER A 504 2.02 -24.37 -5.30
CA SER A 504 1.15 -23.96 -4.22
C SER A 504 0.69 -25.16 -3.41
N LEU A 505 1.36 -25.43 -2.31
CA LEU A 505 0.98 -26.51 -1.41
C LEU A 505 0.45 -25.89 -0.14
N ALA A 506 -0.58 -26.49 0.44
CA ALA A 506 -1.15 -25.98 1.67
C ALA A 506 -1.55 -27.11 2.60
N GLU A 507 -1.23 -26.94 3.86
CA GLU A 507 -1.80 -27.74 4.94
C GLU A 507 -3.13 -27.12 5.37
N ILE A 508 -4.17 -27.94 5.44
CA ILE A 508 -5.52 -27.49 5.77
C ILE A 508 -5.90 -27.96 7.17
N THR A 509 -6.16 -27.02 8.06
CA THR A 509 -6.79 -27.28 9.36
C THR A 509 -8.25 -26.84 9.33
N GLU A 510 -9.02 -27.31 10.31
CA GLU A 510 -10.43 -26.95 10.46
C GLU A 510 -10.66 -26.36 11.84
N SER A 511 -11.47 -25.31 11.88
CA SER A 511 -11.96 -24.69 13.09
C SER A 511 -13.46 -24.41 12.96
N GLN A 512 -14.11 -24.10 14.07
CA GLN A 512 -15.50 -23.65 14.10
C GLN A 512 -15.55 -22.17 14.45
N ARG A 513 -16.43 -21.44 13.76
CA ARG A 513 -16.70 -20.03 14.05
C ARG A 513 -17.25 -19.89 15.46
N GLN A 514 -16.72 -18.91 16.16
CA GLN A 514 -17.28 -18.42 17.42
C GLN A 514 -17.54 -16.92 17.26
N VAL A 515 -18.78 -16.52 17.47
CA VAL A 515 -19.21 -15.13 17.48
C VAL A 515 -18.77 -14.51 18.82
N HIS A 516 -18.18 -13.32 18.75
CA HIS A 516 -17.65 -12.63 19.91
C HIS A 516 -18.40 -11.35 20.24
N VAL A 517 -18.47 -11.02 21.52
CA VAL A 517 -19.01 -9.75 22.04
C VAL A 517 -17.87 -8.89 22.58
N PRO A 518 -18.06 -7.58 22.82
CA PRO A 518 -16.99 -6.71 23.31
C PRO A 518 -16.29 -7.21 24.58
N ALA A 519 -17.06 -7.78 25.51
CA ALA A 519 -16.54 -8.31 26.77
C ALA A 519 -15.55 -9.47 26.59
N ASP A 520 -15.62 -10.20 25.47
CA ASP A 520 -14.71 -11.31 25.20
C ASP A 520 -13.28 -10.82 24.89
N TYR A 521 -13.13 -9.59 24.36
CA TYR A 521 -11.82 -8.98 24.10
C TYR A 521 -11.34 -8.10 25.25
N LEU A 522 -12.26 -7.45 25.95
CA LEU A 522 -11.99 -6.57 27.09
C LEU A 522 -13.10 -6.74 28.11
N ALA A 523 -12.82 -7.45 29.22
CA ALA A 523 -13.83 -7.75 30.24
C ALA A 523 -14.51 -6.49 30.83
N SER A 524 -13.80 -5.37 30.86
CA SER A 524 -14.30 -4.06 31.31
C SER A 524 -14.95 -3.22 30.21
N ALA A 525 -15.22 -3.78 29.03
CA ALA A 525 -15.76 -3.05 27.88
C ALA A 525 -17.07 -2.32 28.22
N LYS A 526 -17.10 -1.01 28.00
CA LYS A 526 -18.29 -0.16 28.15
C LYS A 526 -18.75 0.43 26.82
N SER A 527 -17.82 0.75 25.93
CA SER A 527 -18.13 1.39 24.64
C SER A 527 -17.29 0.81 23.50
N VAL A 528 -17.80 0.99 22.28
CA VAL A 528 -17.11 0.63 21.04
C VAL A 528 -17.12 1.83 20.10
N ILE A 529 -15.93 2.21 19.62
CA ILE A 529 -15.71 3.24 18.60
C ILE A 529 -15.49 2.53 17.27
N VAL A 530 -16.26 2.86 16.24
CA VAL A 530 -16.16 2.24 14.91
C VAL A 530 -15.65 3.28 13.93
N LEU A 531 -14.53 2.99 13.26
CA LEU A 531 -13.96 3.86 12.23
C LEU A 531 -14.22 3.21 10.87
N GLY A 532 -14.63 4.01 9.89
CA GLY A 532 -14.81 3.60 8.51
C GLY A 532 -13.98 4.43 7.55
N VAL A 533 -13.37 3.80 6.56
CA VAL A 533 -12.62 4.44 5.47
C VAL A 533 -13.21 4.03 4.14
N ARG A 534 -13.49 5.01 3.26
CA ARG A 534 -14.19 4.80 1.99
C ARG A 534 -13.30 4.10 0.97
N ILE A 535 -13.86 3.27 0.10
CA ILE A 535 -13.23 2.93 -1.18
C ILE A 535 -13.70 3.98 -2.19
N PRO A 536 -12.78 4.63 -2.95
CA PRO A 536 -13.20 5.52 -4.02
C PRO A 536 -14.21 4.84 -4.93
N LYS A 537 -15.35 5.49 -5.16
CA LYS A 537 -16.49 4.94 -5.87
C LYS A 537 -16.09 4.48 -7.26
N GLU A 538 -15.28 5.25 -7.96
CA GLU A 538 -14.88 4.92 -9.34
C GLU A 538 -14.00 3.67 -9.40
N SER A 539 -13.22 3.37 -8.35
CA SER A 539 -12.49 2.09 -8.27
C SER A 539 -13.44 0.89 -8.27
N SER A 540 -14.61 0.99 -7.65
CA SER A 540 -15.64 -0.04 -7.69
C SER A 540 -16.41 -0.04 -9.02
N ASP A 541 -16.76 1.14 -9.51
CA ASP A 541 -17.53 1.30 -10.75
C ASP A 541 -16.75 0.77 -11.98
N CYS A 542 -15.44 1.02 -12.09
CA CYS A 542 -14.63 0.58 -13.23
C CYS A 542 -14.23 -0.90 -13.19
N LEU A 543 -14.41 -1.59 -12.05
CA LEU A 543 -13.93 -2.95 -11.84
C LEU A 543 -14.45 -3.93 -12.91
N GLY A 544 -13.52 -4.50 -13.66
CA GLY A 544 -13.80 -5.52 -14.68
C GLY A 544 -14.65 -5.02 -15.85
N ARG A 545 -14.75 -3.70 -16.05
CA ARG A 545 -15.55 -3.05 -17.10
C ARG A 545 -14.66 -2.31 -18.12
N HIS A 546 -15.33 -1.77 -19.14
CA HIS A 546 -14.76 -0.88 -20.17
C HIS A 546 -13.65 -1.53 -21.00
N GLY A 547 -12.74 -0.73 -21.56
CA GLY A 547 -11.66 -1.21 -22.43
C GLY A 547 -10.47 -1.79 -21.68
N ALA A 548 -10.31 -1.47 -20.39
CA ALA A 548 -9.19 -1.93 -19.58
C ALA A 548 -9.45 -3.24 -18.84
N GLU A 549 -10.72 -3.54 -18.55
CA GLU A 549 -11.13 -4.69 -17.73
C GLU A 549 -10.27 -4.81 -16.46
N ALA A 550 -10.01 -3.68 -15.79
CA ALA A 550 -9.05 -3.61 -14.70
C ALA A 550 -9.71 -4.01 -13.37
N ILE A 551 -8.99 -4.80 -12.56
CA ILE A 551 -9.33 -5.04 -11.14
C ILE A 551 -8.36 -4.33 -10.19
N GLY A 552 -7.16 -4.00 -10.68
CA GLY A 552 -6.09 -3.41 -9.89
C GLY A 552 -6.51 -2.19 -9.06
N PRO A 553 -7.30 -1.23 -9.59
CA PRO A 553 -7.70 -0.04 -8.81
C PRO A 553 -8.59 -0.37 -7.60
N TYR A 554 -9.46 -1.38 -7.71
CA TYR A 554 -10.29 -1.81 -6.58
C TYR A 554 -9.49 -2.61 -5.56
N ALA A 555 -8.69 -3.58 -6.01
CA ALA A 555 -7.81 -4.34 -5.14
C ALA A 555 -6.80 -3.43 -4.40
N PHE A 556 -6.38 -2.35 -5.06
CA PHE A 556 -5.61 -1.29 -4.44
C PHE A 556 -6.38 -0.56 -3.35
N ALA A 557 -7.54 0.02 -3.70
CA ALA A 557 -8.37 0.76 -2.75
C ALA A 557 -8.76 -0.06 -1.52
N GLN A 558 -9.04 -1.36 -1.70
CA GLN A 558 -9.28 -2.29 -0.61
C GLN A 558 -8.12 -2.29 0.40
N HIS A 559 -6.90 -2.66 0.01
CA HIS A 559 -5.80 -2.75 0.99
C HIS A 559 -5.37 -1.40 1.55
N GLN A 560 -5.43 -0.35 0.72
CA GLN A 560 -5.03 0.99 1.16
C GLN A 560 -6.03 1.58 2.17
N SER A 561 -7.32 1.26 2.06
CA SER A 561 -8.31 1.63 3.08
C SER A 561 -8.01 0.98 4.44
N HIS A 562 -7.62 -0.30 4.46
CA HIS A 562 -7.22 -0.98 5.69
C HIS A 562 -5.91 -0.45 6.28
N ARG A 563 -4.92 -0.11 5.43
CA ARG A 563 -3.68 0.52 5.91
C ARG A 563 -3.94 1.89 6.53
N THR A 564 -4.86 2.66 5.95
CA THR A 564 -5.30 3.95 6.50
C THR A 564 -5.96 3.77 7.86
N LEU A 565 -6.87 2.79 8.01
CA LEU A 565 -7.46 2.42 9.30
C LEU A 565 -6.38 2.01 10.31
N GLY A 566 -5.42 1.17 9.92
CA GLY A 566 -4.32 0.72 10.76
C GLY A 566 -3.45 1.88 11.28
N ASN A 567 -3.19 2.90 10.45
CA ASN A 567 -2.45 4.09 10.85
C ASN A 567 -3.27 4.97 11.83
N ALA A 568 -4.58 5.12 11.58
CA ALA A 568 -5.46 5.86 12.48
C ALA A 568 -5.55 5.19 13.86
N ILE A 569 -5.70 3.86 13.90
CA ILE A 569 -5.71 3.07 15.14
C ILE A 569 -4.42 3.26 15.93
N LEU A 570 -3.26 3.18 15.26
CA LEU A 570 -1.96 3.28 15.92
C LEU A 570 -1.87 4.58 16.73
N THR A 571 -2.18 5.71 16.11
CA THR A 571 -2.08 7.02 16.79
C THR A 571 -3.22 7.21 17.80
N LEU A 572 -4.46 6.86 17.42
CA LEU A 572 -5.62 7.04 18.28
C LEU A 572 -5.49 6.22 19.57
N ASN A 573 -5.10 4.94 19.50
CA ASN A 573 -4.91 4.11 20.70
C ASN A 573 -3.86 4.69 21.65
N LYS A 574 -2.75 5.24 21.15
CA LYS A 574 -1.75 5.89 22.01
C LYS A 574 -2.33 7.10 22.76
N VAL A 575 -3.10 7.93 22.05
CA VAL A 575 -3.78 9.09 22.65
C VAL A 575 -4.79 8.65 23.71
N LEU A 576 -5.64 7.66 23.39
CA LEU A 576 -6.66 7.14 24.33
C LEU A 576 -6.02 6.50 25.56
N GLN A 577 -4.94 5.74 25.40
CA GLN A 577 -4.19 5.17 26.52
C GLN A 577 -3.54 6.26 27.37
N GLY A 578 -3.00 7.32 26.76
CA GLY A 578 -2.53 8.51 27.47
C GLY A 578 -3.61 9.19 28.29
N TRP A 579 -4.87 9.13 27.83
CA TRP A 579 -6.04 9.61 28.57
C TRP A 579 -6.51 8.68 29.69
N GLY A 580 -5.82 7.55 29.90
CA GLY A 580 -6.15 6.55 30.92
C GLY A 580 -7.23 5.57 30.49
N MET A 581 -7.54 5.46 29.19
CA MET A 581 -8.52 4.49 28.68
C MET A 581 -7.82 3.19 28.27
N THR A 582 -8.39 2.06 28.68
CA THR A 582 -7.99 0.76 28.12
C THR A 582 -8.69 0.57 26.78
N CYS A 583 -7.92 0.24 25.74
CA CYS A 583 -8.44 0.13 24.37
C CYS A 583 -7.91 -1.12 23.66
N VAL A 584 -8.79 -1.79 22.90
CA VAL A 584 -8.45 -2.95 22.04
C VAL A 584 -9.03 -2.73 20.65
N ALA A 585 -8.19 -2.79 19.62
CA ALA A 585 -8.65 -2.69 18.24
C ALA A 585 -8.82 -4.06 17.58
N VAL A 586 -9.95 -4.29 16.91
CA VAL A 586 -10.29 -5.55 16.23
C VAL A 586 -10.81 -5.31 14.81
N ASN A 587 -10.28 -6.12 13.89
CA ASN A 587 -10.60 -6.05 12.47
C ASN A 587 -12.00 -6.61 12.13
N ASP A 588 -12.54 -7.50 12.96
CA ASP A 588 -13.90 -8.02 12.87
C ASP A 588 -14.41 -8.42 14.26
N LEU A 589 -15.01 -7.47 14.98
CA LEU A 589 -15.41 -7.63 16.39
C LEU A 589 -16.33 -8.82 16.61
N ALA A 590 -17.34 -8.97 15.77
CA ALA A 590 -18.35 -10.01 15.97
C ALA A 590 -17.92 -11.36 15.37
N ASN A 591 -16.74 -11.43 14.73
CA ASN A 591 -16.28 -12.58 13.94
C ASN A 591 -17.39 -13.10 13.03
N THR A 592 -17.93 -12.21 12.19
CA THR A 592 -19.02 -12.53 11.24
C THR A 592 -18.55 -12.50 9.79
N GLY A 593 -17.36 -11.98 9.53
CA GLY A 593 -16.71 -11.94 8.23
C GLY A 593 -15.60 -12.99 8.10
N SER A 594 -14.72 -12.73 7.16
CA SER A 594 -13.49 -13.47 6.91
C SER A 594 -12.49 -12.48 6.31
N VAL A 595 -11.53 -12.97 5.53
CA VAL A 595 -10.57 -12.14 4.81
C VAL A 595 -10.67 -12.37 3.30
N ILE A 596 -10.27 -11.36 2.55
CA ILE A 596 -10.04 -11.44 1.10
C ILE A 596 -8.56 -11.65 0.80
N SER A 597 -8.29 -12.39 -0.29
CA SER A 597 -6.97 -12.49 -0.89
C SER A 597 -6.66 -11.22 -1.68
N ASN A 598 -5.52 -10.60 -1.39
CA ASN A 598 -5.15 -9.34 -2.01
C ASN A 598 -3.62 -9.28 -2.25
N PRO A 599 -3.12 -8.50 -3.22
CA PRO A 599 -1.69 -8.47 -3.57
C PRO A 599 -0.76 -7.93 -2.47
N ARG A 600 -1.33 -7.43 -1.37
CA ARG A 600 -0.61 -6.92 -0.20
C ARG A 600 -0.88 -7.71 1.09
N GLY A 601 -1.34 -8.95 0.95
CA GLY A 601 -1.69 -9.84 2.06
C GLY A 601 -3.20 -9.92 2.26
N ALA A 602 -3.63 -10.71 3.23
CA ALA A 602 -5.06 -10.87 3.50
C ALA A 602 -5.62 -9.69 4.29
N PHE A 603 -6.80 -9.21 3.90
CA PHE A 603 -7.51 -8.10 4.58
C PHE A 603 -8.94 -8.49 4.94
N PRO A 604 -9.55 -7.92 5.98
CA PRO A 604 -10.95 -8.18 6.30
C PRO A 604 -11.88 -7.94 5.11
N ASN A 605 -12.78 -8.88 4.84
CA ASN A 605 -13.76 -8.73 3.77
C ASN A 605 -14.90 -7.77 4.17
N ILE A 606 -15.79 -7.48 3.23
CA ILE A 606 -16.89 -6.51 3.36
C ILE A 606 -17.89 -6.83 4.49
N PHE A 607 -17.85 -8.06 5.00
CA PHE A 607 -18.69 -8.51 6.09
C PHE A 607 -18.14 -8.17 7.48
N ALA A 608 -16.85 -7.85 7.58
CA ALA A 608 -16.19 -7.55 8.82
C ALA A 608 -16.79 -6.30 9.49
N ASN A 609 -17.02 -6.36 10.80
CA ASN A 609 -17.59 -5.27 11.60
C ASN A 609 -18.99 -4.79 11.16
N ARG A 610 -19.74 -5.58 10.38
CA ARG A 610 -21.10 -5.20 9.92
C ARG A 610 -22.08 -4.85 11.04
N VAL A 611 -22.04 -5.60 12.15
CA VAL A 611 -22.93 -5.41 13.31
C VAL A 611 -22.47 -4.21 14.13
N ALA A 612 -21.15 -4.05 14.29
CA ALA A 612 -20.57 -2.89 14.97
C ALA A 612 -20.92 -1.58 14.26
N ALA A 613 -20.77 -1.51 12.94
CA ALA A 613 -21.11 -0.33 12.15
C ALA A 613 -22.62 0.00 12.21
N LEU A 614 -23.51 -1.00 12.19
CA LEU A 614 -24.94 -0.81 12.41
C LEU A 614 -25.24 -0.18 13.78
N CYS A 615 -24.75 -0.80 14.86
CA CYS A 615 -25.02 -0.34 16.23
C CYS A 615 -24.41 1.04 16.52
N ALA A 616 -23.32 1.39 15.83
CA ALA A 616 -22.65 2.68 15.90
C ALA A 616 -23.29 3.77 15.02
N GLY A 617 -24.44 3.49 14.38
CA GLY A 617 -25.18 4.47 13.58
C GLY A 617 -24.56 4.78 12.21
N LEU A 618 -23.62 3.97 11.72
CA LEU A 618 -22.90 4.23 10.47
C LEU A 618 -23.63 3.75 9.21
N GLY A 619 -24.73 3.02 9.35
CA GLY A 619 -25.50 2.52 8.22
C GLY A 619 -26.47 1.41 8.59
N THR A 620 -26.94 0.70 7.57
CA THR A 620 -27.86 -0.44 7.71
C THR A 620 -27.30 -1.70 7.06
N ILE A 621 -27.71 -2.88 7.52
CA ILE A 621 -27.31 -4.14 6.87
C ILE A 621 -28.22 -4.39 5.66
N THR A 622 -27.59 -4.54 4.49
CA THR A 622 -28.27 -4.88 3.23
C THR A 622 -28.75 -6.33 3.21
N LYS A 623 -29.58 -6.70 2.23
CA LYS A 623 -29.99 -8.10 2.01
C LYS A 623 -28.80 -9.04 1.83
N GLY A 624 -27.71 -8.58 1.22
CA GLY A 624 -26.47 -9.34 1.03
C GLY A 624 -25.62 -9.49 2.29
N GLY A 625 -25.96 -8.78 3.38
CA GLY A 625 -25.29 -8.89 4.67
C GLY A 625 -24.13 -7.92 4.89
N PHE A 626 -23.82 -7.00 3.98
CA PHE A 626 -22.84 -5.93 4.18
C PHE A 626 -23.54 -4.59 4.46
N VAL A 627 -22.79 -3.61 4.99
CA VAL A 627 -23.32 -2.32 5.46
C VAL A 627 -23.51 -1.35 4.30
N ASN A 628 -24.69 -0.74 4.20
CA ASN A 628 -24.93 0.44 3.38
C ASN A 628 -24.91 1.70 4.26
N ASN A 629 -23.97 2.59 3.98
CA ASN A 629 -23.81 3.91 4.61
C ASN A 629 -24.53 5.00 3.79
N PRO A 630 -25.10 6.03 4.43
CA PRO A 630 -25.81 7.11 3.75
C PRO A 630 -25.01 7.88 2.70
N GLN A 631 -23.70 8.03 2.89
CA GLN A 631 -22.85 8.86 2.04
C GLN A 631 -22.05 8.02 1.02
N PHE A 632 -21.46 6.93 1.46
CA PHE A 632 -20.51 6.14 0.67
C PHE A 632 -21.07 4.80 0.17
N GLY A 633 -22.36 4.55 0.41
CA GLY A 633 -22.98 3.29 0.06
C GLY A 633 -22.30 2.13 0.80
N THR A 634 -21.97 1.08 0.08
CA THR A 634 -21.25 -0.10 0.62
C THR A 634 -19.73 0.00 0.46
N ASN A 635 -19.22 1.08 -0.15
CA ASN A 635 -17.80 1.29 -0.40
C ASN A 635 -17.09 1.79 0.87
N LEU A 636 -17.15 1.02 1.96
CA LEU A 636 -16.46 1.29 3.21
C LEU A 636 -15.78 0.02 3.73
N ARG A 637 -14.66 0.19 4.42
CA ARG A 637 -14.06 -0.81 5.30
C ARG A 637 -14.04 -0.28 6.72
N TYR A 638 -14.22 -1.17 7.69
CA TYR A 638 -14.43 -0.79 9.09
C TYR A 638 -13.42 -1.47 10.02
N VAL A 639 -13.11 -0.79 11.11
CA VAL A 639 -12.42 -1.35 12.28
C VAL A 639 -13.13 -0.90 13.56
N ALA A 640 -13.07 -1.71 14.61
CA ALA A 640 -13.67 -1.39 15.90
C ALA A 640 -12.60 -1.25 16.98
N ILE A 641 -12.74 -0.24 17.85
CA ILE A 641 -11.93 -0.03 19.05
C ILE A 641 -12.86 -0.18 20.26
N ILE A 642 -12.62 -1.21 21.06
CA ILE A 642 -13.36 -1.52 22.29
C ILE A 642 -12.66 -0.83 23.45
N THR A 643 -13.42 -0.17 24.32
CA THR A 643 -12.86 0.58 25.45
C THR A 643 -13.67 0.43 26.74
N ASP A 644 -12.99 0.57 27.87
CA ASP A 644 -13.57 0.64 29.22
C ASP A 644 -14.13 2.03 29.56
N ALA A 645 -13.88 3.03 28.70
CA ALA A 645 -14.46 4.34 28.82
C ALA A 645 -15.96 4.32 28.50
N GLU A 646 -16.73 5.05 29.28
CA GLU A 646 -18.14 5.30 29.01
C GLU A 646 -18.27 6.48 28.03
N LEU A 647 -18.74 6.20 26.81
CA LEU A 647 -18.92 7.17 25.74
C LEU A 647 -20.39 7.13 25.32
N PRO A 648 -21.06 8.29 25.15
CA PRO A 648 -22.43 8.30 24.67
C PRO A 648 -22.55 7.60 23.31
N GLU A 649 -23.49 6.68 23.16
CA GLU A 649 -23.77 6.03 21.88
C GLU A 649 -24.40 7.00 20.87
N ASP A 650 -24.23 6.73 19.58
CA ASP A 650 -24.91 7.44 18.51
C ASP A 650 -26.31 6.86 18.27
N ALA A 651 -27.21 7.66 17.71
CA ALA A 651 -28.49 7.15 17.22
C ALA A 651 -28.26 6.20 16.03
N LEU A 652 -29.15 5.21 15.85
CA LEU A 652 -29.16 4.41 14.64
C LEU A 652 -29.43 5.32 13.43
N ALA A 653 -28.84 4.97 12.28
CA ALA A 653 -29.17 5.61 11.00
C ALA A 653 -30.62 5.32 10.60
N ASP A 654 -31.11 5.92 9.52
CA ASP A 654 -32.40 5.55 8.91
C ASP A 654 -32.31 4.14 8.30
N ILE A 655 -32.40 3.12 9.15
CA ILE A 655 -32.06 1.75 8.77
C ILE A 655 -33.00 1.16 7.73
N HIS A 656 -34.24 1.68 7.60
CA HIS A 656 -35.23 1.22 6.63
C HIS A 656 -35.14 2.00 5.32
N GLY A 657 -35.03 3.33 5.38
CA GLY A 657 -34.86 4.14 4.18
C GLY A 657 -33.55 3.81 3.46
N LEU A 658 -32.45 3.62 4.21
CA LEU A 658 -31.15 3.23 3.66
C LEU A 658 -31.12 1.82 3.07
N ARG A 659 -32.12 0.97 3.31
CA ARG A 659 -32.20 -0.37 2.69
C ARG A 659 -33.35 -0.52 1.70
N SER A 660 -34.05 0.56 1.37
CA SER A 660 -35.21 0.56 0.45
C SER A 660 -34.93 -0.14 -0.89
N LYS A 661 -33.79 0.10 -1.55
CA LYS A 661 -33.41 -0.60 -2.81
C LYS A 661 -33.17 -2.12 -2.65
N CYS A 662 -33.20 -2.67 -1.43
CA CYS A 662 -33.20 -4.12 -1.23
C CYS A 662 -34.59 -4.74 -1.44
N GLU A 663 -35.66 -3.95 -1.35
CA GLU A 663 -37.01 -4.42 -1.60
C GLU A 663 -37.16 -4.86 -3.05
N GLY A 664 -37.60 -6.09 -3.28
CA GLY A 664 -37.68 -6.68 -4.61
C GLY A 664 -36.33 -6.99 -5.29
N CYS A 665 -35.19 -6.71 -4.64
CA CYS A 665 -33.86 -6.94 -5.20
C CYS A 665 -33.18 -8.15 -4.56
N ASP A 666 -32.51 -8.97 -5.36
CA ASP A 666 -31.73 -10.13 -4.90
C ASP A 666 -30.37 -10.28 -5.62
N ARG A 667 -29.92 -9.24 -6.34
CA ARG A 667 -28.70 -9.27 -7.17
C ARG A 667 -27.47 -9.81 -6.43
N CYS A 668 -27.23 -9.37 -5.20
CA CYS A 668 -26.10 -9.84 -4.40
C CYS A 668 -26.16 -11.35 -4.06
N LEU A 669 -27.36 -11.93 -3.97
CA LEU A 669 -27.58 -13.35 -3.72
C LEU A 669 -27.44 -14.14 -5.02
N THR A 670 -28.07 -13.68 -6.11
CA THR A 670 -28.10 -14.37 -7.40
C THR A 670 -26.78 -14.31 -8.15
N HIS A 671 -25.97 -13.27 -7.94
CA HIS A 671 -24.64 -13.09 -8.54
C HIS A 671 -23.51 -13.59 -7.64
N CYS A 672 -23.82 -14.35 -6.58
CA CYS A 672 -22.78 -15.02 -5.80
C CYS A 672 -22.12 -16.09 -6.66
N THR A 673 -20.87 -15.85 -7.07
CA THR A 673 -20.08 -16.69 -7.99
C THR A 673 -19.96 -18.15 -7.55
N VAL A 674 -20.03 -18.39 -6.24
CA VAL A 674 -19.89 -19.72 -5.62
C VAL A 674 -21.18 -20.23 -4.97
N LYS A 675 -22.30 -19.51 -5.12
CA LYS A 675 -23.61 -19.85 -4.51
C LYS A 675 -23.51 -20.09 -3.00
N ALA A 676 -22.79 -19.23 -2.29
CA ALA A 676 -22.53 -19.40 -0.86
C ALA A 676 -23.75 -19.11 0.03
N TYR A 677 -24.75 -18.35 -0.42
CA TYR A 677 -25.91 -18.03 0.41
C TYR A 677 -26.77 -19.28 0.70
N LYS A 678 -26.97 -19.62 1.98
CA LYS A 678 -27.65 -20.86 2.43
C LYS A 678 -28.84 -20.62 3.37
N GLY A 679 -29.25 -19.37 3.57
CA GLY A 679 -30.36 -19.03 4.46
C GLY A 679 -30.36 -17.55 4.85
N GLU A 680 -31.13 -17.22 5.88
CA GLU A 680 -31.21 -15.87 6.44
C GLU A 680 -30.88 -15.86 7.94
N ALA A 681 -30.23 -14.79 8.38
CA ALA A 681 -30.14 -14.39 9.78
C ALA A 681 -30.87 -13.07 9.99
N ALA A 682 -31.11 -12.70 11.25
CA ALA A 682 -31.69 -11.42 11.60
C ALA A 682 -30.94 -10.78 12.76
N VAL A 683 -30.43 -9.57 12.55
CA VAL A 683 -29.91 -8.75 13.66
C VAL A 683 -31.08 -8.00 14.32
N GLN A 684 -31.10 -8.00 15.64
CA GLN A 684 -32.05 -7.25 16.47
C GLN A 684 -31.32 -6.12 17.18
N VAL A 685 -31.71 -4.87 16.96
CA VAL A 685 -31.09 -3.70 17.60
C VAL A 685 -32.15 -2.64 17.87
N ASP A 686 -32.23 -2.14 19.11
CA ASP A 686 -33.17 -1.10 19.57
C ASP A 686 -34.63 -1.31 19.09
N GLY A 687 -35.12 -2.56 19.15
CA GLY A 687 -36.48 -2.92 18.73
C GLY A 687 -36.67 -3.14 17.23
N HIS A 688 -35.65 -2.90 16.42
CA HIS A 688 -35.66 -3.19 14.99
C HIS A 688 -35.13 -4.59 14.68
N ARG A 689 -35.70 -5.23 13.66
CA ARG A 689 -35.27 -6.54 13.14
C ARG A 689 -34.87 -6.43 11.68
N LEU A 690 -33.59 -6.62 11.37
CA LEU A 690 -33.05 -6.56 10.01
C LEU A 690 -32.61 -7.95 9.54
N LYS A 691 -33.32 -8.50 8.56
CA LYS A 691 -32.96 -9.76 7.91
C LYS A 691 -31.89 -9.59 6.84
N PHE A 692 -30.97 -10.54 6.75
CA PHE A 692 -29.95 -10.60 5.70
C PHE A 692 -29.55 -12.05 5.40
N GLY A 693 -29.02 -12.30 4.21
CA GLY A 693 -28.54 -13.60 3.78
C GLY A 693 -27.26 -14.02 4.51
N ILE A 694 -27.20 -15.28 4.97
CA ILE A 694 -25.97 -15.88 5.51
C ILE A 694 -25.28 -16.73 4.45
N VAL A 695 -23.96 -16.73 4.49
CA VAL A 695 -23.11 -17.51 3.57
C VAL A 695 -22.61 -18.78 4.25
N GLU A 696 -22.38 -19.84 3.51
CA GLU A 696 -21.52 -20.96 3.92
C GLU A 696 -20.07 -20.50 3.88
N GLN A 697 -19.43 -20.35 5.04
CA GLN A 697 -18.10 -19.73 5.12
C GLN A 697 -17.05 -20.46 4.28
N ALA A 698 -16.97 -21.79 4.35
CA ALA A 698 -16.01 -22.56 3.56
C ALA A 698 -16.16 -22.33 2.05
N ARG A 699 -17.40 -22.15 1.57
CA ARG A 699 -17.73 -21.87 0.17
C ARG A 699 -17.43 -20.42 -0.21
N CYS A 700 -17.75 -19.47 0.67
CA CYS A 700 -17.41 -18.06 0.47
C CYS A 700 -15.88 -17.84 0.48
N ASP A 701 -15.16 -18.48 1.40
CA ASP A 701 -13.69 -18.43 1.51
C ASP A 701 -12.99 -19.00 0.28
N TRP A 702 -13.58 -20.01 -0.36
CA TRP A 702 -13.09 -20.54 -1.64
C TRP A 702 -12.89 -19.44 -2.69
N ALA A 703 -13.90 -18.58 -2.83
CA ALA A 703 -13.85 -17.39 -3.67
C ALA A 703 -12.95 -16.30 -3.07
N LEU A 704 -13.26 -15.85 -1.85
CA LEU A 704 -12.72 -14.60 -1.34
C LEU A 704 -11.35 -14.74 -0.69
N ARG A 705 -11.20 -15.67 0.25
CA ARG A 705 -9.97 -15.87 1.04
C ARG A 705 -8.88 -16.53 0.21
N TYR A 706 -9.25 -17.49 -0.63
CA TYR A 706 -8.31 -18.32 -1.39
C TYR A 706 -8.14 -17.90 -2.84
N GLY A 707 -9.02 -17.04 -3.37
CA GLY A 707 -8.89 -16.46 -4.71
C GLY A 707 -8.96 -17.51 -5.82
N LEU A 708 -9.80 -18.53 -5.67
CA LEU A 708 -9.84 -19.68 -6.58
C LEU A 708 -10.76 -19.50 -7.79
N ILE A 709 -11.56 -18.43 -7.83
CA ILE A 709 -12.60 -18.22 -8.84
C ILE A 709 -12.18 -17.14 -9.83
N ALA A 710 -12.22 -17.47 -11.13
CA ALA A 710 -11.87 -16.54 -12.20
C ALA A 710 -12.66 -15.22 -12.14
N ASP A 711 -13.99 -15.34 -11.99
CA ASP A 711 -14.93 -14.21 -12.02
C ASP A 711 -14.85 -13.30 -10.79
N GLU A 712 -14.22 -13.75 -9.71
CA GLU A 712 -13.96 -12.90 -8.54
C GLU A 712 -12.75 -11.99 -8.73
N GLY A 713 -11.96 -12.18 -9.79
CA GLY A 713 -10.89 -11.23 -10.07
C GLY A 713 -9.73 -11.74 -10.90
N GLN A 714 -9.48 -13.04 -10.83
CA GLN A 714 -8.28 -13.67 -11.39
C GLN A 714 -8.22 -13.52 -12.91
N LYS A 715 -9.37 -13.57 -13.61
CA LYS A 715 -9.40 -13.48 -15.07
C LYS A 715 -8.90 -12.15 -15.63
N TRP A 716 -8.99 -11.07 -14.86
CA TRP A 716 -8.61 -9.71 -15.30
C TRP A 716 -7.11 -9.44 -15.15
N THR A 717 -6.42 -10.23 -14.33
CA THR A 717 -4.96 -10.19 -14.21
C THR A 717 -4.25 -11.11 -15.22
N GLY A 718 -5.01 -11.86 -16.02
CA GLY A 718 -4.46 -12.91 -16.88
C GLY A 718 -4.04 -14.17 -16.12
N SER A 719 -4.47 -14.31 -14.86
CA SER A 719 -4.28 -15.52 -14.07
C SER A 719 -5.12 -16.65 -14.64
N LYS A 720 -4.53 -17.85 -14.69
CA LYS A 720 -5.21 -19.08 -15.12
C LYS A 720 -5.95 -19.79 -13.98
N THR A 721 -5.94 -19.23 -12.77
CA THR A 721 -6.65 -19.82 -11.62
C THR A 721 -8.16 -19.74 -11.83
N ASP A 722 -8.79 -20.90 -12.02
CA ASP A 722 -10.24 -21.07 -11.92
C ASP A 722 -10.56 -22.50 -11.47
N VAL A 723 -10.94 -22.65 -10.20
CA VAL A 723 -11.30 -23.93 -9.61
C VAL A 723 -12.62 -23.75 -8.91
N GLN A 724 -13.67 -24.37 -9.43
CA GLN A 724 -15.01 -24.28 -8.83
C GLN A 724 -15.09 -25.11 -7.55
N PRO A 725 -15.84 -24.67 -6.52
CA PRO A 725 -16.00 -25.44 -5.30
C PRO A 725 -16.81 -26.72 -5.59
N PRO A 726 -16.42 -27.88 -5.03
CA PRO A 726 -17.26 -29.08 -5.10
C PRO A 726 -18.59 -28.89 -4.36
N GLU A 727 -19.51 -29.84 -4.53
CA GLU A 727 -20.76 -29.86 -3.76
C GLU A 727 -20.49 -29.97 -2.25
N THR A 728 -19.59 -30.89 -1.87
CA THR A 728 -19.09 -31.00 -0.49
C THR A 728 -17.66 -30.51 -0.41
N ILE A 729 -17.43 -29.41 0.31
CA ILE A 729 -16.07 -28.87 0.52
C ILE A 729 -15.39 -29.66 1.64
N THR A 730 -14.24 -30.27 1.35
CA THR A 730 -13.39 -30.98 2.32
C THR A 730 -12.00 -30.33 2.42
N LYS A 731 -11.18 -30.78 3.39
CA LYS A 731 -9.80 -30.33 3.55
C LYS A 731 -8.96 -30.70 2.33
N GLU A 732 -9.13 -31.94 1.86
CA GLU A 732 -8.43 -32.51 0.71
C GLU A 732 -8.80 -31.74 -0.57
N ALA A 733 -10.09 -31.49 -0.79
CA ALA A 733 -10.55 -30.72 -1.93
C ALA A 733 -9.97 -29.30 -1.96
N LEU A 734 -9.88 -28.63 -0.80
CA LEU A 734 -9.26 -27.31 -0.73
C LEU A 734 -7.74 -27.36 -1.00
N ALA A 735 -7.02 -28.34 -0.44
CA ALA A 735 -5.60 -28.52 -0.69
C ALA A 735 -5.32 -28.76 -2.19
N GLU A 736 -6.09 -29.64 -2.82
CA GLU A 736 -6.01 -29.92 -4.26
C GLU A 736 -6.34 -28.70 -5.11
N ALA A 737 -7.31 -27.88 -4.71
CA ALA A 737 -7.66 -26.67 -5.42
C ALA A 737 -6.56 -25.60 -5.34
N LEU A 738 -5.98 -25.40 -4.15
CA LEU A 738 -4.85 -24.48 -3.97
C LEU A 738 -3.64 -24.88 -4.83
N ALA A 739 -3.39 -26.18 -4.99
CA ALA A 739 -2.33 -26.72 -5.85
C ALA A 739 -2.52 -26.43 -7.36
N LYS A 740 -3.72 -26.07 -7.80
CA LYS A 740 -4.03 -25.74 -9.19
C LYS A 740 -3.91 -24.25 -9.51
N ARG A 741 -3.54 -23.41 -8.53
CA ARG A 741 -3.38 -21.96 -8.75
C ARG A 741 -2.23 -21.65 -9.70
N ASP A 742 -2.37 -20.55 -10.45
CA ASP A 742 -1.30 -20.02 -11.29
C ASP A 742 -0.02 -19.78 -10.47
N PRO A 743 1.11 -20.41 -10.82
CA PRO A 743 2.32 -20.41 -9.97
C PRO A 743 2.93 -19.01 -9.80
N ILE A 744 2.77 -18.14 -10.80
CA ILE A 744 3.28 -16.76 -10.80
C ILE A 744 2.24 -15.81 -10.23
N LEU A 745 1.03 -15.80 -10.77
CA LEU A 745 0.03 -14.78 -10.43
C LEU A 745 -0.64 -15.01 -9.07
N ARG A 746 -0.53 -16.21 -8.47
CA ARG A 746 -1.02 -16.47 -7.10
C ARG A 746 -0.40 -15.58 -6.03
N ILE A 747 0.77 -14.98 -6.28
CA ILE A 747 1.45 -14.11 -5.31
C ILE A 747 0.86 -12.68 -5.30
N ARG A 748 0.01 -12.36 -6.30
CA ARG A 748 -0.72 -11.09 -6.41
C ARG A 748 -2.22 -11.34 -6.68
N PRO A 749 -2.91 -12.11 -5.83
CA PRO A 749 -4.31 -12.44 -6.05
C PRO A 749 -5.15 -11.17 -5.92
N CYS A 750 -6.13 -10.98 -6.81
CA CYS A 750 -7.07 -9.88 -6.75
C CYS A 750 -8.50 -10.43 -6.60
N VAL A 751 -9.25 -9.93 -5.62
CA VAL A 751 -10.61 -10.39 -5.32
C VAL A 751 -11.55 -9.18 -5.17
N ALA A 752 -12.64 -9.20 -5.94
CA ALA A 752 -13.59 -8.13 -6.13
C ALA A 752 -14.75 -8.13 -5.12
N GLU A 753 -15.07 -9.30 -4.54
CA GLU A 753 -16.27 -9.49 -3.72
C GLU A 753 -17.54 -9.26 -4.56
N MET A 754 -17.75 -10.09 -5.59
CA MET A 754 -18.75 -9.82 -6.64
C MET A 754 -20.19 -9.70 -6.12
N CYS A 755 -20.52 -10.30 -4.97
CA CYS A 755 -21.80 -10.07 -4.30
C CYS A 755 -22.02 -8.59 -3.94
N ALA A 756 -20.97 -7.88 -3.54
CA ALA A 756 -21.00 -6.43 -3.32
C ALA A 756 -21.05 -5.69 -4.65
N MET A 757 -20.25 -6.09 -5.64
CA MET A 757 -20.24 -5.43 -6.96
C MET A 757 -21.56 -5.51 -7.72
N ALA A 758 -22.38 -6.52 -7.43
CA ALA A 758 -23.75 -6.67 -7.96
C ALA A 758 -24.79 -5.81 -7.21
N CYS A 759 -24.42 -5.17 -6.09
CA CYS A 759 -25.32 -4.35 -5.30
C CYS A 759 -25.46 -2.92 -5.87
N PRO A 760 -26.70 -2.41 -6.06
CA PRO A 760 -26.94 -1.03 -6.49
C PRO A 760 -26.43 0.07 -5.55
N TYR A 761 -26.08 -0.27 -4.31
CA TYR A 761 -25.47 0.65 -3.36
C TYR A 761 -23.94 0.75 -3.49
N THR A 762 -23.32 -0.19 -4.19
CA THR A 762 -21.86 -0.21 -4.40
C THR A 762 -21.48 0.59 -5.63
N ARG A 763 -22.11 0.28 -6.76
CA ARG A 763 -21.77 0.86 -8.06
C ARG A 763 -22.97 0.92 -8.98
N SER A 764 -22.85 1.72 -10.04
CA SER A 764 -23.79 1.70 -11.16
C SER A 764 -24.00 0.26 -11.64
N GLN A 765 -25.25 -0.14 -11.83
CA GLN A 765 -25.58 -1.45 -12.39
C GLN A 765 -25.81 -1.29 -13.88
N VAL A 766 -25.15 -2.13 -14.66
CA VAL A 766 -25.47 -2.34 -16.07
C VAL A 766 -26.36 -3.58 -16.11
N ASP A 767 -27.48 -3.48 -16.81
CA ASP A 767 -28.46 -4.57 -16.93
C ASP A 767 -27.94 -5.74 -17.76
#